data_AF-A0A7Y3K7E1-F1
#
_entry.id   AF-A0A7Y3K7E1-F1
#
_cell.length_a   1.000
_cell.length_b   1.000
_cell.length_c   1.000
_cell.angle_alpha   90.00
_cell.angle_beta   90.00
_cell.angle_gamma   90.00
#
_symmetry.space_group_name_H-M   'P 1'
#
loop_
_entity.id
_entity.type
_entity.pdbx_description
1 polymer ?
#
loop_
_entity_poly.entity_id
_entity_poly.type
_entity_poly.pdbx_seq_one_letter_code
_entity_poly.pdbx_strand_id
1 'polypeptide(L)'
;MAGSRTAWGIDIGTTSLKALKLQLQGGKLEVLAVEVIEHERFLTEPDVDRREVVGQSLRKLLDRNPLRGEKVFVSAPGATSFARFVKLPPVEPRKIPEIVRFEAIQQIPFPLDQVNWDYHSFQNADSPDVEIGIFAIKKDIVAQLLADFRTAGVTVHGVQIAPLAIYNAMTYEQAVKDKGTIVLDIGADHSDLIMMDQGRLWLRTINLGGNSFTEALAKSFKQQFRRAEQLKKTAATSKYARQIFQAMRPTFADLVPEIQRSIGYYNSGHRDNKIEQIVGTGNSFQLSNLQKYLQQYLGMEVRRLDSFSKVTGEAKLQASMGEHILGLPVAYGLALQGLDLATVESNLLPVEIARKMLWARKRPWFIATAALVAVSAMVAYGRYYLDKSAYQTSVHNPQLTQNNIFIHKVSQWQADYNDVSNTYLKNLGQVQRYLAMGADRRVWPEIISTLYKSLPQAGPMPQGAGVDWKIMIQSITSKYVPNMTVRTTGGAPQSKRGFVLTIHGYTPYRQAPFILEHFMAALQHNAPRHQAGSTTRPAAQNGVQATPLPFYIVVPPNVLQISRIGRRAVQGEAVGFHPWGSDLGPFVKEFLSSFEPKSATSPTPAPANSGPTNGNPPGAFPQFNPGGNFQTGNGGYPGAPYGGQSQPKLGVINPDNGRSLTSATAFEMTVLVYLRSAGPARPAVAGYGQ
;
A
#
# COMPACT_ATOMS: atom_id res chain seq x y z
N MET A 1 -31.37 17.92 18.90
CA MET A 1 -32.62 18.43 18.32
C MET A 1 -33.17 17.40 17.35
N ALA A 2 -34.37 16.86 17.56
CA ALA A 2 -35.06 16.12 16.52
C ALA A 2 -35.53 17.12 15.45
N GLY A 3 -34.98 17.04 14.23
CA GLY A 3 -35.37 17.95 13.16
C GLY A 3 -36.84 17.75 12.78
N SER A 4 -37.54 18.82 12.45
CA SER A 4 -38.92 18.72 11.96
C SER A 4 -38.96 17.92 10.67
N ARG A 5 -39.78 16.87 10.61
CA ARG A 5 -39.98 16.10 9.37
C ARG A 5 -41.16 16.72 8.61
N THR A 6 -41.01 16.94 7.31
CA THR A 6 -42.11 17.34 6.42
C THR A 6 -42.35 16.27 5.37
N ALA A 7 -43.60 16.13 4.94
CA ALA A 7 -43.95 15.35 3.76
C ALA A 7 -45.19 15.92 3.05
N TRP A 8 -45.22 15.72 1.74
CA TRP A 8 -46.37 15.97 0.89
C TRP A 8 -47.04 14.65 0.53
N GLY A 9 -48.36 14.60 0.67
CA GLY A 9 -49.21 13.60 0.06
C GLY A 9 -50.00 14.22 -1.08
N ILE A 10 -49.93 13.64 -2.28
CA ILE A 10 -50.55 14.18 -3.50
C ILE A 10 -51.42 13.11 -4.15
N ASP A 11 -52.70 13.43 -4.30
CA ASP A 11 -53.71 12.62 -4.96
C ASP A 11 -54.08 13.23 -6.32
N ILE A 12 -53.90 12.48 -7.41
CA ILE A 12 -54.32 12.90 -8.76
C ILE A 12 -55.57 12.11 -9.14
N GLY A 13 -56.73 12.62 -8.71
CA GLY A 13 -58.03 12.07 -9.06
C GLY A 13 -58.49 12.49 -10.47
N THR A 14 -59.63 11.95 -10.92
CA THR A 14 -60.17 12.19 -12.27
C THR A 14 -60.67 13.63 -12.50
N THR A 15 -61.05 14.33 -11.42
CA THR A 15 -61.69 15.66 -11.46
C THR A 15 -60.84 16.77 -10.83
N SER A 16 -59.86 16.41 -9.99
CA SER A 16 -59.01 17.37 -9.27
C SER A 16 -57.72 16.72 -8.80
N LEU A 17 -56.63 17.48 -8.83
CA LEU A 17 -55.45 17.23 -8.02
C LEU A 17 -55.72 17.74 -6.59
N LYS A 18 -55.34 16.95 -5.58
CA LYS A 18 -55.40 17.35 -4.16
C LYS A 18 -54.05 17.11 -3.50
N ALA A 19 -53.56 18.05 -2.71
CA ALA A 19 -52.27 17.93 -2.03
C ALA A 19 -52.33 18.46 -0.60
N LEU A 20 -51.67 17.75 0.32
CA LEU A 20 -51.47 18.15 1.71
C LEU A 20 -49.99 18.12 2.05
N LYS A 21 -49.50 19.18 2.69
CA LYS A 21 -48.20 19.20 3.36
C LYS A 21 -48.40 19.07 4.86
N LEU A 22 -47.82 18.03 5.45
CA LEU A 22 -47.80 17.82 6.89
C LEU A 22 -46.37 17.99 7.43
N GLN A 23 -46.28 18.47 8.67
CA GLN A 23 -45.06 18.54 9.45
C GLN A 23 -45.25 17.81 10.78
N LEU A 24 -44.24 17.04 11.19
CA LEU A 24 -44.15 16.48 12.53
C LEU A 24 -43.04 17.19 13.30
N GLN A 25 -43.42 17.92 14.35
CA GLN A 25 -42.52 18.65 15.23
C GLN A 25 -42.91 18.43 16.70
N GLY A 26 -41.96 18.00 17.54
CA GLY A 26 -42.23 17.76 18.96
C GLY A 26 -43.32 16.72 19.25
N GLY A 27 -43.60 15.81 18.31
CA GLY A 27 -44.71 14.84 18.41
C GLY A 27 -46.08 15.38 17.99
N LYS A 28 -46.20 16.67 17.67
CA LYS A 28 -47.42 17.28 17.12
C LYS A 28 -47.40 17.23 15.59
N LEU A 29 -48.55 16.93 15.01
CA LEU A 29 -48.77 16.91 13.58
C LEU A 29 -49.43 18.23 13.16
N GLU A 30 -48.79 18.96 12.25
CA GLU A 30 -49.26 20.27 11.78
C GLU A 30 -49.47 20.27 10.26
N VAL A 31 -50.56 20.86 9.79
CA VAL A 31 -50.80 21.12 8.36
C VAL A 31 -50.14 22.44 7.96
N LEU A 32 -49.31 22.39 6.92
CA LEU A 32 -48.57 23.54 6.38
C LEU A 32 -49.12 24.03 5.03
N ALA A 33 -49.81 23.17 4.28
CA ALA A 33 -50.48 23.55 3.04
C ALA A 33 -51.63 22.57 2.74
N VAL A 34 -52.71 23.13 2.21
CA VAL A 34 -53.89 22.42 1.69
C VAL A 34 -54.14 22.98 0.29
N GLU A 35 -54.11 22.12 -0.72
CA GLU A 35 -54.32 22.52 -2.11
C GLU A 35 -55.34 21.57 -2.74
N VAL A 36 -56.41 22.14 -3.32
CA VAL A 36 -57.37 21.43 -4.16
C VAL A 36 -57.47 22.20 -5.46
N ILE A 37 -57.10 21.54 -6.55
CA ILE A 37 -56.96 22.12 -7.88
C ILE A 37 -57.84 21.30 -8.82
N GLU A 38 -59.07 21.77 -9.08
CA GLU A 38 -59.93 21.20 -10.12
C GLU A 38 -59.21 21.25 -11.48
N HIS A 39 -59.40 20.19 -12.28
CA HIS A 39 -58.88 20.13 -13.64
C HIS A 39 -59.69 21.05 -14.57
N GLU A 40 -59.03 21.68 -15.55
CA GLU A 40 -59.70 22.62 -16.47
C GLU A 40 -60.70 21.94 -17.42
N ARG A 41 -60.48 20.64 -17.67
CA ARG A 41 -61.35 19.72 -18.39
C ARG A 41 -61.45 18.42 -17.57
N PHE A 42 -62.58 17.72 -17.66
CA PHE A 42 -62.68 16.41 -17.02
C PHE A 42 -61.82 15.40 -17.78
N LEU A 43 -61.09 14.54 -17.07
CA LEU A 43 -60.27 13.49 -17.69
C LEU A 43 -61.10 12.39 -18.39
N THR A 44 -62.43 12.47 -18.31
CA THR A 44 -63.41 11.62 -18.99
C THR A 44 -64.08 12.29 -20.20
N GLU A 45 -63.83 13.57 -20.49
CA GLU A 45 -64.28 14.19 -21.75
C GLU A 45 -63.52 13.53 -22.93
N PRO A 46 -64.17 13.23 -24.07
CA PRO A 46 -63.49 12.72 -25.25
C PRO A 46 -62.48 13.76 -25.77
N ASP A 47 -61.45 13.27 -26.48
CA ASP A 47 -60.38 14.09 -27.09
C ASP A 47 -59.52 14.90 -26.10
N VAL A 48 -59.58 14.59 -24.79
CA VAL A 48 -58.72 15.20 -23.76
C VAL A 48 -57.43 14.39 -23.56
N ASP A 49 -56.27 15.01 -23.78
CA ASP A 49 -55.00 14.45 -23.33
C ASP A 49 -54.85 14.62 -21.81
N ARG A 50 -54.88 13.49 -21.10
CA ARG A 50 -54.64 13.41 -19.66
C ARG A 50 -53.34 14.08 -19.23
N ARG A 51 -52.26 13.94 -20.00
CA ARG A 51 -50.93 14.50 -19.63
C ARG A 51 -50.94 16.02 -19.67
N GLU A 52 -51.65 16.61 -20.63
CA GLU A 52 -51.81 18.06 -20.72
C GLU A 52 -52.55 18.59 -19.48
N VAL A 53 -53.72 18.03 -19.18
CA VAL A 53 -54.58 18.48 -18.08
C VAL A 53 -53.96 18.24 -16.70
N VAL A 54 -53.36 17.06 -16.47
CA VAL A 54 -52.63 16.78 -15.22
C VAL A 54 -51.39 17.68 -15.11
N GLY A 55 -50.66 17.90 -16.20
CA GLY A 55 -49.49 18.79 -16.25
C GLY A 55 -49.85 20.26 -15.91
N GLN A 56 -51.00 20.76 -16.37
CA GLN A 56 -51.53 22.08 -16.00
C GLN A 56 -51.85 22.16 -14.50
N SER A 57 -52.58 21.20 -13.94
CA SER A 57 -52.89 21.18 -12.50
C SER A 57 -51.64 21.02 -11.62
N LEU A 58 -50.67 20.22 -12.04
CA LEU A 58 -49.39 20.07 -11.33
C LEU A 58 -48.51 21.33 -11.43
N ARG A 59 -48.57 22.07 -12.54
CA ARG A 59 -47.93 23.39 -12.65
C ARG A 59 -48.56 24.39 -11.67
N LYS A 60 -49.89 24.48 -11.62
CA LYS A 60 -50.60 25.32 -10.64
C LYS A 60 -50.25 24.99 -9.19
N LEU A 61 -50.01 23.70 -8.87
CA LEU A 61 -49.51 23.30 -7.55
C LEU A 61 -48.11 23.87 -7.30
N LEU A 62 -47.19 23.72 -8.27
CA LEU A 62 -45.79 24.13 -8.15
C LEU A 62 -45.60 25.65 -8.12
N ASP A 63 -46.42 26.40 -8.84
CA ASP A 63 -46.42 27.87 -8.84
C ASP A 63 -46.78 28.43 -7.44
N ARG A 64 -47.60 27.69 -6.67
CA ARG A 64 -47.97 28.02 -5.29
C ARG A 64 -47.00 27.41 -4.26
N ASN A 65 -46.50 26.20 -4.53
CA ASN A 65 -45.78 25.36 -3.58
C ASN A 65 -44.59 24.66 -4.26
N PRO A 66 -43.36 25.19 -4.16
CA PRO A 66 -42.18 24.56 -4.75
C PRO A 66 -41.85 23.24 -4.05
N LEU A 67 -42.02 22.11 -4.77
CA LEU A 67 -41.79 20.75 -4.23
C LEU A 67 -40.34 20.25 -4.35
N ARG A 68 -39.39 21.11 -4.77
CA ARG A 68 -38.00 20.70 -5.01
C ARG A 68 -37.26 20.45 -3.69
N GLY A 69 -36.93 19.18 -3.44
CA GLY A 69 -36.24 18.75 -2.22
C GLY A 69 -37.17 18.30 -1.09
N GLU A 70 -38.48 18.36 -1.29
CA GLU A 70 -39.49 17.86 -0.35
C GLU A 70 -39.68 16.32 -0.49
N LYS A 71 -40.11 15.66 0.59
CA LYS A 71 -40.49 14.24 0.58
C LYS A 71 -41.94 14.10 0.06
N VAL A 72 -42.10 13.62 -1.17
CA VAL A 72 -43.40 13.57 -1.89
C VAL A 72 -43.90 12.13 -2.04
N PHE A 73 -45.13 11.86 -1.60
CA PHE A 73 -45.83 10.57 -1.72
C PHE A 73 -47.09 10.74 -2.58
N VAL A 74 -47.40 9.77 -3.43
CA VAL A 74 -48.47 9.89 -4.44
C VAL A 74 -49.40 8.67 -4.46
N SER A 75 -50.68 8.88 -4.78
CA SER A 75 -51.67 7.81 -4.92
C SER A 75 -51.59 7.11 -6.28
N ALA A 76 -51.90 5.82 -6.29
CA ALA A 76 -52.40 5.11 -7.45
C ALA A 76 -53.87 4.72 -7.25
N PRO A 77 -54.74 4.77 -8.28
CA PRO A 77 -56.17 4.43 -8.13
C PRO A 77 -56.42 2.99 -7.69
N GLY A 78 -57.45 2.78 -6.86
CA GLY A 78 -57.87 1.44 -6.42
C GLY A 78 -58.24 0.54 -7.59
N ALA A 79 -59.04 1.06 -8.55
CA ALA A 79 -59.53 0.31 -9.72
C ALA A 79 -58.42 -0.23 -10.65
N THR A 80 -57.24 0.37 -10.63
CA THR A 80 -56.07 -0.06 -11.43
C THR A 80 -55.05 -0.86 -10.64
N SER A 81 -55.35 -1.13 -9.37
CA SER A 81 -54.48 -1.80 -8.41
C SER A 81 -55.04 -3.16 -8.02
N PHE A 82 -54.18 -4.00 -7.45
CA PHE A 82 -54.51 -5.32 -6.96
C PHE A 82 -54.21 -5.41 -5.47
N ALA A 83 -55.14 -5.96 -4.70
CA ALA A 83 -54.98 -6.24 -3.27
C ALA A 83 -55.54 -7.63 -2.94
N ARG A 84 -54.76 -8.43 -2.20
CA ARG A 84 -55.18 -9.69 -1.60
C ARG A 84 -54.64 -9.82 -0.19
N PHE A 85 -55.41 -10.49 0.67
CA PHE A 85 -55.04 -10.79 2.04
C PHE A 85 -54.94 -12.31 2.16
N VAL A 86 -53.80 -12.79 2.62
CA VAL A 86 -53.47 -14.21 2.77
C VAL A 86 -53.09 -14.47 4.22
N LYS A 87 -53.63 -15.52 4.82
CA LYS A 87 -53.25 -15.96 6.18
C LYS A 87 -52.16 -17.00 6.07
N LEU A 88 -50.98 -16.70 6.62
CA LEU A 88 -49.91 -17.66 6.77
C LEU A 88 -50.02 -18.36 8.13
N PRO A 89 -49.69 -19.67 8.20
CA PRO A 89 -49.52 -20.35 9.48
C PRO A 89 -48.37 -19.71 10.27
N PRO A 90 -48.25 -19.99 11.58
CA PRO A 90 -47.19 -19.44 12.42
C PRO A 90 -45.80 -19.85 11.89
N VAL A 91 -45.03 -18.88 11.40
CA VAL A 91 -43.70 -19.10 10.80
C VAL A 91 -42.67 -18.11 11.36
N GLU A 92 -41.40 -18.52 11.36
CA GLU A 92 -40.29 -17.63 11.72
C GLU A 92 -40.29 -16.37 10.84
N PRO A 93 -40.17 -15.15 11.42
CA PRO A 93 -40.21 -13.90 10.65
C PRO A 93 -39.20 -13.81 9.49
N ARG A 94 -38.09 -14.56 9.56
CA ARG A 94 -37.08 -14.66 8.49
C ARG A 94 -37.55 -15.40 7.24
N LYS A 95 -38.54 -16.30 7.38
CA LYS A 95 -39.10 -17.11 6.28
C LYS A 95 -40.29 -16.42 5.60
N ILE A 96 -40.93 -15.45 6.27
CA ILE A 96 -42.07 -14.69 5.72
C ILE A 96 -41.79 -14.12 4.31
N PRO A 97 -40.67 -13.42 4.02
CA PRO A 97 -40.45 -12.82 2.70
C PRO A 97 -40.38 -13.85 1.56
N GLU A 98 -39.91 -15.06 1.84
CA GLU A 98 -39.86 -16.15 0.87
C GLU A 98 -41.26 -16.72 0.59
N ILE A 99 -42.02 -17.02 1.65
CA ILE A 99 -43.39 -17.54 1.53
C ILE A 99 -44.30 -16.51 0.85
N VAL A 100 -44.20 -15.24 1.22
CA VAL A 100 -44.95 -14.15 0.57
C VAL A 100 -44.63 -14.03 -0.91
N ARG A 101 -43.37 -14.25 -1.31
CA ARG A 101 -43.01 -14.27 -2.72
C ARG A 101 -43.64 -15.44 -3.48
N PHE A 102 -43.79 -16.61 -2.86
CA PHE A 102 -44.52 -17.73 -3.45
C PHE A 102 -46.03 -17.44 -3.55
N GLU A 103 -46.65 -16.89 -2.50
CA GLU A 103 -48.04 -16.46 -2.54
C GLU A 103 -48.27 -15.37 -3.60
N ALA A 104 -47.41 -14.37 -3.70
CA ALA A 104 -47.52 -13.30 -4.69
C ALA A 104 -47.54 -13.83 -6.13
N ILE A 105 -46.78 -14.89 -6.44
CA ILE A 105 -46.79 -15.55 -7.76
C ILE A 105 -48.15 -16.23 -8.05
N GLN A 106 -48.81 -16.79 -7.03
CA GLN A 106 -50.10 -17.48 -7.20
C GLN A 106 -51.29 -16.52 -7.21
N GLN A 107 -51.24 -15.48 -6.36
CA GLN A 107 -52.36 -14.55 -6.17
C GLN A 107 -52.41 -13.48 -7.27
N ILE A 108 -51.27 -12.91 -7.68
CA ILE A 108 -51.24 -11.81 -8.66
C ILE A 108 -51.52 -12.36 -10.07
N PRO A 109 -52.56 -11.90 -10.79
CA PRO A 109 -52.95 -12.43 -12.10
C PRO A 109 -52.05 -11.97 -13.25
N PHE A 110 -50.82 -11.55 -12.96
CA PHE A 110 -49.83 -11.04 -13.90
C PHE A 110 -48.41 -11.47 -13.48
N PRO A 111 -47.47 -11.65 -14.42
CA PRO A 111 -46.08 -11.93 -14.09
C PRO A 111 -45.45 -10.87 -13.16
N LEU A 112 -44.71 -11.30 -12.13
CA LEU A 112 -44.11 -10.41 -11.13
C LEU A 112 -43.10 -9.40 -11.71
N ASP A 113 -42.53 -9.67 -12.88
CA ASP A 113 -41.63 -8.76 -13.60
C ASP A 113 -42.38 -7.62 -14.31
N GLN A 114 -43.69 -7.75 -14.54
CA GLN A 114 -44.55 -6.75 -15.18
C GLN A 114 -45.29 -5.83 -14.18
N VAL A 115 -45.24 -6.17 -12.88
CA VAL A 115 -45.86 -5.38 -11.81
C VAL A 115 -44.82 -4.78 -10.86
N ASN A 116 -45.12 -3.63 -10.28
CA ASN A 116 -44.54 -3.23 -9.00
C ASN A 116 -45.44 -3.81 -7.92
N TRP A 117 -44.87 -4.49 -6.94
CA TRP A 117 -45.63 -5.09 -5.85
C TRP A 117 -44.84 -4.98 -4.55
N ASP A 118 -45.57 -4.95 -3.45
CA ASP A 118 -45.03 -4.93 -2.10
C ASP A 118 -46.05 -5.59 -1.16
N TYR A 119 -45.67 -5.84 0.10
CA TYR A 119 -46.55 -6.48 1.07
C TYR A 119 -46.48 -5.82 2.45
N HIS A 120 -47.48 -6.11 3.27
CA HIS A 120 -47.52 -5.71 4.67
C HIS A 120 -48.06 -6.84 5.55
N SER A 121 -47.39 -7.10 6.65
CA SER A 121 -47.78 -8.14 7.62
C SER A 121 -48.59 -7.53 8.76
N PHE A 122 -49.86 -7.91 8.83
CA PHE A 122 -50.78 -7.59 9.90
C PHE A 122 -50.64 -8.67 10.99
N GLN A 123 -50.04 -8.29 12.12
CA GLN A 123 -49.99 -9.16 13.31
C GLN A 123 -51.13 -8.79 14.24
N ASN A 124 -51.98 -9.76 14.56
CA ASN A 124 -52.97 -9.63 15.62
C ASN A 124 -52.39 -10.24 16.91
N ALA A 125 -52.44 -9.52 18.03
CA ALA A 125 -51.91 -10.00 19.30
C ALA A 125 -52.64 -11.26 19.81
N ASP A 126 -53.91 -11.44 19.42
CA ASP A 126 -54.79 -12.53 19.84
C ASP A 126 -54.78 -13.73 18.88
N SER A 127 -53.93 -13.74 17.85
CA SER A 127 -53.83 -14.82 16.87
C SER A 127 -52.38 -15.22 16.60
N PRO A 128 -52.05 -16.52 16.56
CA PRO A 128 -50.71 -16.98 16.17
C PRO A 128 -50.48 -16.90 14.65
N ASP A 129 -51.54 -16.76 13.85
CA ASP A 129 -51.47 -16.65 12.40
C ASP A 129 -51.02 -15.24 11.98
N VAL A 130 -50.24 -15.16 10.90
CA VAL A 130 -49.81 -13.87 10.32
C VAL A 130 -50.63 -13.59 9.07
N GLU A 131 -51.46 -12.55 9.11
CA GLU A 131 -52.19 -12.08 7.93
C GLU A 131 -51.32 -11.13 7.11
N ILE A 132 -51.32 -11.29 5.79
CA ILE A 132 -50.44 -10.54 4.89
C ILE A 132 -51.24 -9.95 3.74
N GLY A 133 -51.22 -8.62 3.65
CA GLY A 133 -51.70 -7.90 2.48
C GLY A 133 -50.62 -7.88 1.40
N ILE A 134 -50.93 -8.41 0.22
CA ILE A 134 -50.13 -8.34 -1.00
C ILE A 134 -50.75 -7.29 -1.91
N PHE A 135 -49.96 -6.29 -2.29
CA PHE A 135 -50.41 -5.16 -3.10
C PHE A 135 -49.59 -5.07 -4.37
N ALA A 136 -50.25 -4.91 -5.53
CA ALA A 136 -49.57 -4.86 -6.81
C ALA A 136 -50.24 -3.90 -7.81
N ILE A 137 -49.46 -3.40 -8.75
CA ILE A 137 -49.90 -2.51 -9.83
C ILE A 137 -48.98 -2.72 -11.05
N LYS A 138 -49.52 -2.61 -12.27
CA LYS A 138 -48.69 -2.78 -13.47
C LYS A 138 -47.66 -1.66 -13.60
N LYS A 139 -46.47 -1.99 -14.10
CA LYS A 139 -45.32 -1.07 -14.20
C LYS A 139 -45.59 0.11 -15.12
N ASP A 140 -46.38 -0.07 -16.17
CA ASP A 140 -46.77 0.98 -17.13
C ASP A 140 -47.63 2.07 -16.46
N ILE A 141 -48.61 1.70 -15.64
CA ILE A 141 -49.46 2.65 -14.91
C ILE A 141 -48.61 3.51 -13.95
N VAL A 142 -47.71 2.89 -13.19
CA VAL A 142 -46.79 3.62 -12.29
C VAL A 142 -45.80 4.46 -13.09
N ALA A 143 -45.28 3.97 -14.22
CA ALA A 143 -44.39 4.73 -15.07
C ALA A 143 -45.06 5.97 -15.69
N GLN A 144 -46.35 5.90 -16.03
CA GLN A 144 -47.14 7.05 -16.48
C GLN A 144 -47.31 8.07 -15.33
N LEU A 145 -47.79 7.63 -14.17
CA LEU A 145 -47.95 8.48 -12.98
C LEU A 145 -46.64 9.21 -12.63
N LEU A 146 -45.51 8.50 -12.61
CA LEU A 146 -44.21 9.08 -12.31
C LEU A 146 -43.66 9.97 -13.44
N ALA A 147 -44.12 9.80 -14.69
CA ALA A 147 -43.71 10.65 -15.80
C ALA A 147 -44.28 12.07 -15.68
N ASP A 148 -45.51 12.22 -15.17
CA ASP A 148 -46.14 13.53 -14.92
C ASP A 148 -45.29 14.35 -13.92
N PHE A 149 -44.97 13.75 -12.76
CA PHE A 149 -44.09 14.38 -11.75
C PHE A 149 -42.67 14.65 -12.26
N ARG A 150 -42.07 13.71 -13.01
CA ARG A 150 -40.73 13.87 -13.57
C ARG A 150 -40.66 15.03 -14.56
N THR A 151 -41.69 15.20 -15.40
CA THR A 151 -41.79 16.30 -16.37
C THR A 151 -41.89 17.66 -15.67
N ALA A 152 -42.52 17.68 -14.49
CA ALA A 152 -42.61 18.85 -13.62
C ALA A 152 -41.39 19.04 -12.68
N GLY A 153 -40.34 18.22 -12.80
CA GLY A 153 -39.12 18.32 -11.98
C GLY A 153 -39.26 17.84 -10.53
N VAL A 154 -40.34 17.11 -10.20
CA VAL A 154 -40.65 16.63 -8.85
C VAL A 154 -40.14 15.19 -8.67
N THR A 155 -39.45 14.93 -7.55
CA THR A 155 -39.01 13.57 -7.18
C THR A 155 -40.02 12.91 -6.25
N VAL A 156 -40.71 11.89 -6.75
CA VAL A 156 -41.60 11.05 -5.94
C VAL A 156 -40.78 10.08 -5.10
N HIS A 157 -41.12 9.96 -3.82
CA HIS A 157 -40.45 9.14 -2.79
C HIS A 157 -41.22 7.87 -2.43
N GLY A 158 -42.54 7.84 -2.68
CA GLY A 158 -43.34 6.64 -2.54
C GLY A 158 -44.62 6.69 -3.37
N VAL A 159 -45.08 5.51 -3.78
CA VAL A 159 -46.35 5.30 -4.49
C VAL A 159 -47.17 4.31 -3.67
N GLN A 160 -48.41 4.66 -3.32
CA GLN A 160 -49.28 3.82 -2.51
C GLN A 160 -50.68 3.80 -3.14
N ILE A 161 -51.43 2.70 -2.99
CA ILE A 161 -52.80 2.65 -3.52
C ILE A 161 -53.72 3.54 -2.68
N ALA A 162 -54.63 4.27 -3.32
CA ALA A 162 -55.57 5.19 -2.67
C ALA A 162 -56.29 4.58 -1.44
N PRO A 163 -56.87 3.36 -1.50
CA PRO A 163 -57.53 2.79 -0.32
C PRO A 163 -56.59 2.48 0.86
N LEU A 164 -55.30 2.20 0.64
CA LEU A 164 -54.33 2.07 1.72
C LEU A 164 -53.93 3.42 2.32
N ALA A 165 -53.88 4.48 1.53
CA ALA A 165 -53.71 5.82 2.08
C ALA A 165 -54.90 6.19 2.97
N ILE A 166 -56.14 5.90 2.54
CA ILE A 166 -57.34 6.12 3.36
C ILE A 166 -57.29 5.27 4.64
N TYR A 167 -56.88 4.00 4.57
CA TYR A 167 -56.64 3.17 5.75
C TYR A 167 -55.66 3.82 6.73
N ASN A 168 -54.52 4.31 6.24
CA ASN A 168 -53.50 4.99 7.05
C ASN A 168 -54.05 6.26 7.73
N ALA A 169 -54.83 7.07 7.02
CA ALA A 169 -55.52 8.23 7.58
C ALA A 169 -56.46 7.84 8.73
N MET A 170 -57.34 6.85 8.48
CA MET A 170 -58.41 6.49 9.40
C MET A 170 -57.92 5.73 10.64
N THR A 171 -56.88 4.90 10.49
CA THR A 171 -56.19 4.26 11.62
C THR A 171 -55.39 5.26 12.44
N TYR A 172 -54.70 6.23 11.80
CA TYR A 172 -53.99 7.28 12.52
C TYR A 172 -54.94 8.12 13.38
N GLU A 173 -56.08 8.55 12.83
CA GLU A 173 -57.12 9.27 13.58
C GLU A 173 -57.80 8.43 14.67
N GLN A 174 -57.63 7.11 14.69
CA GLN A 174 -58.34 6.16 15.57
C GLN A 174 -59.87 6.20 15.41
N ALA A 175 -60.38 6.60 14.23
CA ALA A 175 -61.81 6.78 13.94
C ALA A 175 -62.64 5.46 13.97
N VAL A 176 -61.97 4.33 14.17
CA VAL A 176 -62.44 2.95 13.89
C VAL A 176 -62.14 1.99 15.07
N LYS A 177 -61.58 2.49 16.17
CA LYS A 177 -60.81 1.69 17.13
C LYS A 177 -61.51 0.45 17.71
N ASP A 178 -62.82 0.56 17.98
CA ASP A 178 -63.57 -0.42 18.77
C ASP A 178 -64.74 -1.08 18.00
N LYS A 179 -64.91 -0.80 16.70
CA LYS A 179 -66.05 -1.25 15.90
C LYS A 179 -65.66 -1.64 14.47
N GLY A 180 -66.15 -2.79 14.00
CA GLY A 180 -66.07 -3.16 12.58
C GLY A 180 -66.68 -2.08 11.70
N THR A 181 -65.88 -1.48 10.82
CA THR A 181 -66.24 -0.27 10.08
C THR A 181 -65.87 -0.41 8.61
N ILE A 182 -66.78 -0.01 7.72
CA ILE A 182 -66.46 0.26 6.31
C ILE A 182 -66.13 1.73 6.19
N VAL A 183 -64.95 2.07 5.69
CA VAL A 183 -64.76 3.36 5.03
C VAL A 183 -65.11 3.19 3.56
N LEU A 184 -66.08 3.99 3.10
CA LEU A 184 -66.59 3.97 1.75
C LEU A 184 -66.17 5.27 1.07
N ASP A 185 -65.13 5.20 0.24
CA ASP A 185 -64.71 6.32 -0.60
C ASP A 185 -65.45 6.27 -1.93
N ILE A 186 -66.27 7.27 -2.26
CA ILE A 186 -66.95 7.35 -3.55
C ILE A 186 -66.31 8.47 -4.37
N GLY A 187 -65.28 8.07 -5.14
CA GLY A 187 -64.56 8.92 -6.07
C GLY A 187 -65.39 9.27 -7.31
N ALA A 188 -64.70 9.70 -8.38
CA ALA A 188 -65.33 10.06 -9.64
C ALA A 188 -65.70 8.83 -10.49
N ASP A 189 -64.77 7.90 -10.71
CA ASP A 189 -64.99 6.73 -11.60
C ASP A 189 -65.32 5.44 -10.85
N HIS A 190 -64.85 5.31 -9.61
CA HIS A 190 -64.96 4.11 -8.79
C HIS A 190 -65.21 4.47 -7.33
N SER A 191 -65.65 3.45 -6.57
CA SER A 191 -65.81 3.52 -5.12
C SER A 191 -64.95 2.46 -4.44
N ASP A 192 -64.14 2.86 -3.47
CA ASP A 192 -63.31 1.94 -2.68
C ASP A 192 -63.98 1.64 -1.33
N LEU A 193 -64.10 0.36 -1.00
CA LEU A 193 -64.56 -0.15 0.29
C LEU A 193 -63.34 -0.65 1.07
N ILE A 194 -63.06 0.02 2.18
CA ILE A 194 -62.00 -0.30 3.13
C ILE A 194 -62.65 -0.83 4.40
N MET A 195 -62.73 -2.14 4.54
CA MET A 195 -63.24 -2.82 5.74
C MET A 195 -62.13 -2.96 6.76
N MET A 196 -62.38 -2.47 7.98
CA MET A 196 -61.42 -2.38 9.07
C MET A 196 -62.03 -2.90 10.35
N ASP A 197 -61.30 -3.78 11.03
CA ASP A 197 -61.81 -4.55 12.15
C ASP A 197 -60.64 -5.18 12.93
N GLN A 198 -60.40 -4.76 14.18
CA GLN A 198 -59.41 -5.36 15.09
C GLN A 198 -58.03 -5.64 14.45
N GLY A 199 -57.50 -4.68 13.68
CA GLY A 199 -56.22 -4.81 12.98
C GLY A 199 -56.26 -5.59 11.65
N ARG A 200 -57.38 -6.23 11.33
CA ARG A 200 -57.65 -6.79 9.99
C ARG A 200 -58.03 -5.69 9.02
N LEU A 201 -57.71 -5.94 7.75
CA LEU A 201 -58.00 -5.08 6.63
C LEU A 201 -58.52 -5.91 5.46
N TRP A 202 -59.60 -5.46 4.83
CA TRP A 202 -60.05 -5.99 3.55
C TRP A 202 -60.44 -4.85 2.61
N LEU A 203 -60.05 -4.98 1.33
CA LEU A 203 -60.21 -3.95 0.31
C LEU A 203 -61.00 -4.49 -0.89
N ARG A 204 -61.95 -3.69 -1.39
CA ARG A 204 -62.61 -3.92 -2.68
C ARG A 204 -62.97 -2.62 -3.36
N THR A 205 -62.64 -2.53 -4.64
CA THR A 205 -63.12 -1.46 -5.52
C THR A 205 -64.39 -1.89 -6.25
N ILE A 206 -65.35 -0.99 -6.36
CA ILE A 206 -66.55 -1.09 -7.21
C ILE A 206 -66.39 -0.10 -8.37
N ASN A 207 -66.61 -0.55 -9.60
CA ASN A 207 -66.55 0.29 -10.81
C ASN A 207 -67.84 1.11 -11.00
N LEU A 208 -68.20 1.89 -9.97
CA LEU A 208 -69.29 2.85 -9.96
C LEU A 208 -68.82 4.05 -9.12
N GLY A 209 -68.96 5.27 -9.65
CA GLY A 209 -68.53 6.48 -8.96
C GLY A 209 -69.43 7.68 -9.28
N GLY A 210 -68.99 8.87 -8.84
CA GLY A 210 -69.67 10.14 -9.05
C GLY A 210 -70.03 10.47 -10.50
N ASN A 211 -69.29 9.95 -11.49
CA ASN A 211 -69.51 10.16 -12.92
C ASN A 211 -70.73 9.39 -13.44
N SER A 212 -71.02 8.20 -12.90
CA SER A 212 -72.23 7.44 -13.25
C SER A 212 -73.52 8.20 -12.90
N PHE A 213 -73.50 8.99 -11.82
CA PHE A 213 -74.59 9.91 -11.47
C PHE A 213 -74.69 11.09 -12.46
N THR A 214 -73.55 11.62 -12.91
CA THR A 214 -73.48 12.68 -13.92
C THR A 214 -74.03 12.22 -15.27
N GLU A 215 -73.71 11.01 -15.69
CA GLU A 215 -74.22 10.38 -16.92
C GLU A 215 -75.74 10.13 -16.86
N ALA A 216 -76.24 9.64 -15.73
CA ALA A 216 -77.68 9.47 -15.51
C ALA A 216 -78.43 10.82 -15.63
N LEU A 217 -77.87 11.89 -15.07
CA LEU A 217 -78.40 13.26 -15.20
C LEU A 217 -78.28 13.79 -16.63
N ALA A 218 -77.14 13.61 -17.30
CA ALA A 218 -76.91 14.02 -18.68
C ALA A 218 -77.95 13.38 -19.62
N LYS A 219 -78.19 12.07 -19.48
CA LYS A 219 -79.19 11.30 -20.22
C LYS A 219 -80.62 11.76 -19.90
N SER A 220 -80.97 11.93 -18.62
CA SER A 220 -82.33 12.28 -18.19
C SER A 220 -82.73 13.71 -18.57
N PHE A 221 -81.83 14.68 -18.38
CA PHE A 221 -82.07 16.11 -18.68
C PHE A 221 -81.64 16.52 -20.10
N LYS A 222 -81.13 15.58 -20.90
CA LYS A 222 -80.55 15.83 -22.25
C LYS A 222 -79.52 16.96 -22.24
N GLN A 223 -78.61 16.92 -21.26
CA GLN A 223 -77.56 17.92 -21.07
C GLN A 223 -76.17 17.35 -21.38
N GLN A 224 -75.23 18.21 -21.77
CA GLN A 224 -73.81 17.84 -21.81
C GLN A 224 -73.28 17.51 -20.41
N PHE A 225 -72.28 16.63 -20.33
CA PHE A 225 -71.69 16.14 -19.08
C PHE A 225 -71.36 17.26 -18.09
N ARG A 226 -70.65 18.30 -18.52
CA ARG A 226 -70.29 19.48 -17.71
C ARG A 226 -71.50 20.20 -17.10
N ARG A 227 -72.62 20.29 -17.84
CA ARG A 227 -73.85 20.93 -17.35
C ARG A 227 -74.62 20.00 -16.41
N ALA A 228 -74.60 18.69 -16.65
CA ALA A 228 -75.12 17.68 -15.73
C ALA A 228 -74.31 17.64 -14.41
N GLU A 229 -72.99 17.80 -14.46
CA GLU A 229 -72.13 17.88 -13.27
C GLU A 229 -72.48 19.09 -12.42
N GLN A 230 -72.73 20.24 -13.04
CA GLN A 230 -73.19 21.43 -12.30
C GLN A 230 -74.55 21.18 -11.66
N LEU A 231 -75.52 20.58 -12.38
CA LEU A 231 -76.83 20.21 -11.81
C LEU A 231 -76.69 19.23 -10.63
N LYS A 232 -75.72 18.30 -10.70
CA LYS A 232 -75.37 17.35 -9.64
C LYS A 232 -74.82 18.07 -8.41
N LYS A 233 -73.81 18.93 -8.59
CA LYS A 233 -73.19 19.74 -7.51
C LYS A 233 -74.22 20.66 -6.84
N THR A 234 -75.12 21.30 -7.60
CA THR A 234 -76.17 22.18 -7.06
C THR A 234 -77.49 21.47 -6.73
N ALA A 235 -77.53 20.14 -6.66
CA ALA A 235 -78.77 19.38 -6.52
C ALA A 235 -79.57 19.73 -5.25
N ALA A 236 -78.87 20.00 -4.14
CA ALA A 236 -79.49 20.25 -2.82
C ALA A 236 -80.27 21.58 -2.76
N THR A 237 -79.85 22.61 -3.51
CA THR A 237 -80.45 23.95 -3.52
C THR A 237 -81.30 24.21 -4.78
N SER A 238 -81.36 23.25 -5.70
CA SER A 238 -82.11 23.38 -6.95
C SER A 238 -83.61 23.27 -6.74
N LYS A 239 -84.39 24.15 -7.40
CA LYS A 239 -85.86 24.01 -7.51
C LYS A 239 -86.31 22.69 -8.16
N TYR A 240 -85.40 21.98 -8.83
CA TYR A 240 -85.63 20.66 -9.44
C TYR A 240 -85.04 19.50 -8.62
N ALA A 241 -84.73 19.69 -7.34
CA ALA A 241 -84.08 18.67 -6.49
C ALA A 241 -84.78 17.30 -6.54
N ARG A 242 -86.12 17.26 -6.58
CA ARG A 242 -86.89 16.01 -6.69
C ARG A 242 -86.68 15.30 -8.02
N GLN A 243 -86.67 16.02 -9.14
CA GLN A 243 -86.43 15.47 -10.48
C GLN A 243 -84.97 15.01 -10.63
N ILE A 244 -84.02 15.79 -10.12
CA ILE A 244 -82.58 15.46 -10.09
C ILE A 244 -82.35 14.17 -9.30
N PHE A 245 -82.97 14.04 -8.13
CA PHE A 245 -82.89 12.80 -7.33
C PHE A 245 -83.54 11.59 -8.04
N GLN A 246 -84.71 11.76 -8.68
CA GLN A 246 -85.35 10.67 -9.43
C GLN A 246 -84.49 10.19 -10.62
N ALA A 247 -83.82 11.11 -11.32
CA ALA A 247 -82.89 10.78 -12.40
C ALA A 247 -81.66 10.00 -11.92
N MET A 248 -81.16 10.28 -10.71
CA MET A 248 -80.05 9.56 -10.07
C MET A 248 -80.46 8.26 -9.36
N ARG A 249 -81.76 8.02 -9.17
CA ARG A 249 -82.28 6.87 -8.41
C ARG A 249 -81.81 5.50 -8.93
N PRO A 250 -81.70 5.24 -10.25
CA PRO A 250 -81.14 3.99 -10.76
C PRO A 250 -79.70 3.77 -10.26
N THR A 251 -78.82 4.77 -10.37
CA THR A 251 -77.42 4.68 -9.92
C THR A 251 -77.29 4.43 -8.41
N PHE A 252 -78.18 5.02 -7.59
CA PHE A 252 -78.25 4.69 -6.16
C PHE A 252 -78.70 3.23 -5.92
N ALA A 253 -79.61 2.71 -6.75
CA ALA A 253 -80.11 1.34 -6.68
C ALA A 253 -79.09 0.30 -7.21
N ASP A 254 -78.14 0.68 -8.07
CA ASP A 254 -77.02 -0.17 -8.52
C ASP A 254 -75.90 -0.25 -7.47
N LEU A 255 -75.62 0.85 -6.76
CA LEU A 255 -74.56 0.93 -5.74
C LEU A 255 -74.87 0.09 -4.49
N VAL A 256 -76.12 0.10 -4.01
CA VAL A 256 -76.51 -0.61 -2.78
C VAL A 256 -76.24 -2.13 -2.86
N PRO A 257 -76.64 -2.87 -3.92
CA PRO A 257 -76.33 -4.29 -4.08
C PRO A 257 -74.84 -4.60 -4.14
N GLU A 258 -73.99 -3.73 -4.71
CA GLU A 258 -72.54 -3.94 -4.69
C GLU A 258 -71.95 -3.81 -3.27
N ILE A 259 -72.42 -2.83 -2.49
CA ILE A 259 -72.03 -2.69 -1.08
C ILE A 259 -72.51 -3.91 -0.27
N GLN A 260 -73.77 -4.35 -0.45
CA GLN A 260 -74.33 -5.54 0.20
C GLN A 260 -73.58 -6.82 -0.18
N ARG A 261 -73.23 -7.02 -1.46
CA ARG A 261 -72.39 -8.14 -1.92
C ARG A 261 -71.01 -8.13 -1.24
N SER A 262 -70.43 -6.95 -1.08
CA SER A 262 -69.12 -6.77 -0.44
C SER A 262 -69.16 -7.13 1.05
N ILE A 263 -70.18 -6.66 1.77
CA ILE A 263 -70.43 -7.00 3.18
C ILE A 263 -70.67 -8.51 3.34
N GLY A 264 -71.51 -9.10 2.48
CA GLY A 264 -71.82 -10.53 2.50
C GLY A 264 -70.58 -11.40 2.28
N TYR A 265 -69.72 -11.01 1.34
CA TYR A 265 -68.44 -11.68 1.10
C TYR A 265 -67.52 -11.60 2.33
N TYR A 266 -67.34 -10.41 2.93
CA TYR A 266 -66.52 -10.22 4.12
C TYR A 266 -67.00 -11.09 5.29
N ASN A 267 -68.29 -11.01 5.62
CA ASN A 267 -68.91 -11.78 6.71
C ASN A 267 -68.85 -13.30 6.47
N SER A 268 -68.83 -13.76 5.21
CA SER A 268 -68.71 -15.20 4.91
C SER A 268 -67.35 -15.79 5.30
N GLY A 269 -66.27 -14.99 5.23
CA GLY A 269 -64.93 -15.36 5.66
C GLY A 269 -64.59 -14.98 7.11
N HIS A 270 -65.38 -14.11 7.73
CA HIS A 270 -65.15 -13.55 9.07
C HIS A 270 -66.44 -13.58 9.88
N ARG A 271 -66.70 -14.71 10.55
CA ARG A 271 -67.98 -14.94 11.26
C ARG A 271 -68.09 -14.22 12.60
N ASP A 272 -66.97 -13.96 13.24
CA ASP A 272 -66.93 -13.55 14.65
C ASP A 272 -67.12 -12.03 14.84
N ASN A 273 -66.74 -11.24 13.84
CA ASN A 273 -66.79 -9.78 13.89
C ASN A 273 -67.78 -9.23 12.86
N LYS A 274 -68.67 -8.34 13.32
CA LYS A 274 -69.68 -7.70 12.47
C LYS A 274 -69.29 -6.27 12.15
N ILE A 275 -69.52 -5.86 10.91
CA ILE A 275 -69.52 -4.45 10.54
C ILE A 275 -70.75 -3.77 11.17
N GLU A 276 -70.54 -2.68 11.91
CA GLU A 276 -71.60 -1.91 12.58
C GLU A 276 -71.95 -0.61 11.87
N GLN A 277 -70.99 -0.01 11.16
CA GLN A 277 -71.10 1.35 10.63
C GLN A 277 -70.36 1.54 9.30
N ILE A 278 -70.77 2.56 8.56
CA ILE A 278 -70.07 3.09 7.39
C ILE A 278 -69.65 4.54 7.65
N VAL A 279 -68.38 4.84 7.41
CA VAL A 279 -67.86 6.21 7.32
C VAL A 279 -67.66 6.55 5.84
N GLY A 280 -68.48 7.48 5.34
CA GLY A 280 -68.45 7.96 3.97
C GLY A 280 -67.39 9.03 3.73
N THR A 281 -66.60 8.84 2.70
CA THR A 281 -65.59 9.79 2.20
C THR A 281 -65.64 9.86 0.66
N GLY A 282 -64.93 10.82 0.07
CA GLY A 282 -64.98 11.11 -1.35
C GLY A 282 -66.03 12.16 -1.66
N ASN A 283 -65.77 12.97 -2.68
CA ASN A 283 -66.60 14.15 -2.99
C ASN A 283 -68.06 13.79 -3.32
N SER A 284 -68.35 12.53 -3.72
CA SER A 284 -69.73 12.09 -3.94
C SER A 284 -70.58 12.02 -2.66
N PHE A 285 -70.00 12.02 -1.45
CA PHE A 285 -70.76 12.20 -0.19
C PHE A 285 -71.25 13.64 0.06
N GLN A 286 -70.99 14.55 -0.89
CA GLN A 286 -71.68 15.84 -0.99
C GLN A 286 -73.05 15.70 -1.68
N LEU A 287 -73.35 14.57 -2.35
CA LEU A 287 -74.64 14.34 -3.00
C LEU A 287 -75.80 14.35 -1.99
N SER A 288 -76.81 15.17 -2.29
CA SER A 288 -78.02 15.25 -1.48
C SER A 288 -78.70 13.88 -1.35
N ASN A 289 -79.08 13.54 -0.12
CA ASN A 289 -79.73 12.28 0.28
C ASN A 289 -78.92 10.98 0.11
N LEU A 290 -77.69 10.97 -0.42
CA LEU A 290 -76.89 9.74 -0.55
C LEU A 290 -76.70 9.03 0.80
N GLN A 291 -76.26 9.75 1.83
CA GLN A 291 -76.07 9.21 3.18
C GLN A 291 -77.35 8.55 3.73
N LYS A 292 -78.49 9.26 3.64
CA LYS A 292 -79.80 8.77 4.11
C LYS A 292 -80.28 7.55 3.31
N TYR A 293 -80.04 7.55 1.99
CA TYR A 293 -80.37 6.43 1.11
C TYR A 293 -79.57 5.17 1.49
N LEU A 294 -78.24 5.30 1.61
CA LEU A 294 -77.40 4.19 2.04
C LEU A 294 -77.82 3.66 3.42
N GLN A 295 -78.05 4.54 4.40
CA GLN A 295 -78.52 4.15 5.73
C GLN A 295 -79.85 3.41 5.71
N GLN A 296 -80.83 3.89 4.93
CA GLN A 296 -82.14 3.25 4.80
C GLN A 296 -82.06 1.85 4.16
N TYR A 297 -81.28 1.69 3.08
CA TYR A 297 -81.25 0.46 2.30
C TYR A 297 -80.21 -0.57 2.77
N LEU A 298 -79.18 -0.15 3.50
CA LEU A 298 -78.18 -1.04 4.11
C LEU A 298 -78.53 -1.43 5.55
N GLY A 299 -79.41 -0.68 6.23
CA GLY A 299 -79.82 -0.97 7.61
C GLY A 299 -78.70 -0.74 8.64
N MET A 300 -77.69 0.05 8.30
CA MET A 300 -76.52 0.36 9.15
C MET A 300 -76.35 1.86 9.32
N GLU A 301 -75.67 2.29 10.37
CA GLU A 301 -75.29 3.70 10.54
C GLU A 301 -74.37 4.14 9.39
N VAL A 302 -74.72 5.23 8.71
CA VAL A 302 -73.85 5.85 7.70
C VAL A 302 -73.59 7.28 8.15
N ARG A 303 -72.36 7.56 8.58
CA ARG A 303 -71.87 8.91 8.89
C ARG A 303 -70.89 9.37 7.81
N ARG A 304 -70.71 10.67 7.65
CA ARG A 304 -69.66 11.23 6.78
C ARG A 304 -68.42 11.51 7.62
N LEU A 305 -67.24 11.48 7.01
CA LEU A 305 -66.07 12.11 7.61
C LEU A 305 -66.30 13.62 7.75
N ASP A 306 -66.03 14.15 8.93
CA ASP A 306 -66.33 15.53 9.34
C ASP A 306 -65.07 16.35 9.68
N SER A 307 -64.04 15.72 10.24
CA SER A 307 -62.78 16.36 10.64
C SER A 307 -61.62 15.37 10.73
N PHE A 308 -60.39 15.90 10.78
CA PHE A 308 -59.23 15.18 11.29
C PHE A 308 -58.89 15.78 12.66
N SER A 309 -58.90 14.95 13.70
CA SER A 309 -58.79 15.37 15.10
C SER A 309 -57.35 15.59 15.58
N LYS A 310 -56.37 14.94 14.94
CA LYS A 310 -54.97 14.92 15.41
C LYS A 310 -54.04 15.92 14.74
N VAL A 311 -54.48 16.53 13.64
CA VAL A 311 -53.68 17.52 12.90
C VAL A 311 -54.08 18.94 13.30
N THR A 312 -53.14 19.70 13.82
CA THR A 312 -53.29 21.13 14.15
C THR A 312 -52.74 22.01 13.02
N GLY A 313 -52.85 23.34 13.12
CA GLY A 313 -52.27 24.26 12.14
C GLY A 313 -52.94 25.64 12.15
N GLU A 314 -52.57 26.49 11.20
CA GLU A 314 -53.20 27.82 11.05
C GLU A 314 -54.70 27.72 10.79
N ALA A 315 -55.48 28.62 11.39
CA ALA A 315 -56.94 28.63 11.27
C ALA A 315 -57.45 28.65 9.82
N LYS A 316 -56.74 29.34 8.92
CA LYS A 316 -57.05 29.37 7.48
C LYS A 316 -56.87 28.00 6.80
N LEU A 317 -55.79 27.30 7.12
CA LEU A 317 -55.51 25.96 6.59
C LEU A 317 -56.50 24.93 7.15
N GLN A 318 -56.81 25.01 8.44
CA GLN A 318 -57.82 24.18 9.09
C GLN A 318 -59.22 24.39 8.48
N ALA A 319 -59.61 25.65 8.20
CA ALA A 319 -60.86 25.95 7.50
C ALA A 319 -60.91 25.37 6.08
N SER A 320 -59.84 25.52 5.28
CA SER A 320 -59.74 24.95 3.94
C SER A 320 -59.75 23.41 3.95
N MET A 321 -59.09 22.80 4.94
CA MET A 321 -59.12 21.35 5.14
C MET A 321 -60.52 20.86 5.50
N GLY A 322 -61.27 21.62 6.32
CA GLY A 322 -62.67 21.33 6.65
C GLY A 322 -63.61 21.44 5.44
N GLU A 323 -63.43 22.46 4.59
CA GLU A 323 -64.21 22.63 3.36
C GLU A 323 -64.04 21.44 2.40
N HIS A 324 -62.84 20.88 2.33
CA HIS A 324 -62.48 19.79 1.43
C HIS A 324 -62.34 18.42 2.12
N ILE A 325 -62.81 18.27 3.36
CA ILE A 325 -62.50 17.12 4.24
C ILE A 325 -62.78 15.75 3.60
N LEU A 326 -63.87 15.63 2.83
CA LEU A 326 -64.24 14.39 2.13
C LEU A 326 -63.27 14.03 0.99
N GLY A 327 -62.59 15.00 0.37
CA GLY A 327 -61.66 14.73 -0.72
C GLY A 327 -60.26 14.35 -0.25
N LEU A 328 -59.89 14.73 0.98
CA LEU A 328 -58.51 14.76 1.47
C LEU A 328 -57.93 13.47 2.12
N PRO A 329 -58.67 12.41 2.53
CA PRO A 329 -58.05 11.30 3.27
C PRO A 329 -56.93 10.55 2.54
N VAL A 330 -57.00 10.48 1.20
CA VAL A 330 -55.91 9.94 0.37
C VAL A 330 -54.64 10.78 0.54
N ALA A 331 -54.72 12.10 0.35
CA ALA A 331 -53.59 13.01 0.50
C ALA A 331 -53.06 13.03 1.95
N TYR A 332 -53.95 12.96 2.95
CA TYR A 332 -53.57 12.93 4.37
C TYR A 332 -52.81 11.64 4.70
N GLY A 333 -53.32 10.48 4.30
CA GLY A 333 -52.67 9.19 4.50
C GLY A 333 -51.32 9.03 3.80
N LEU A 334 -51.17 9.58 2.59
CA LEU A 334 -49.89 9.64 1.88
C LEU A 334 -48.88 10.51 2.63
N ALA A 335 -49.29 11.67 3.14
CA ALA A 335 -48.43 12.55 3.92
C ALA A 335 -48.02 11.90 5.25
N LEU A 336 -48.92 11.17 5.92
CA LEU A 336 -48.63 10.36 7.11
C LEU A 336 -47.60 9.25 6.82
N GLN A 337 -47.72 8.55 5.68
CA GLN A 337 -46.69 7.59 5.24
C GLN A 337 -45.36 8.28 4.99
N GLY A 338 -45.38 9.47 4.38
CA GLY A 338 -44.22 10.33 4.23
C GLY A 338 -43.62 10.85 5.55
N LEU A 339 -44.36 10.86 6.65
CA LEU A 339 -43.86 11.20 8.00
C LEU A 339 -43.44 9.97 8.82
N ASP A 340 -43.51 8.78 8.22
CA ASP A 340 -43.25 7.50 8.90
C ASP A 340 -44.19 7.35 10.12
N LEU A 341 -45.48 7.68 9.92
CA LEU A 341 -46.62 7.60 10.86
C LEU A 341 -47.76 6.69 10.38
N ALA A 342 -47.62 6.11 9.19
CA ALA A 342 -48.61 5.19 8.61
C ALA A 342 -48.59 3.83 9.30
N THR A 343 -49.74 3.15 9.30
CA THR A 343 -49.83 1.75 9.74
C THR A 343 -49.29 0.81 8.66
N VAL A 344 -49.69 1.03 7.40
CA VAL A 344 -49.26 0.26 6.23
C VAL A 344 -48.25 1.07 5.43
N GLU A 345 -47.00 0.65 5.47
CA GLU A 345 -45.86 1.34 4.85
C GLU A 345 -45.56 0.94 3.40
N SER A 346 -46.34 0.02 2.80
CA SER A 346 -46.08 -0.56 1.47
C SER A 346 -45.81 0.50 0.39
N ASN A 347 -44.84 0.25 -0.48
CA ASN A 347 -44.37 1.22 -1.45
C ASN A 347 -44.19 0.61 -2.85
N LEU A 348 -45.11 0.94 -3.74
CA LEU A 348 -45.16 0.47 -5.13
C LEU A 348 -44.26 1.29 -6.08
N LEU A 349 -43.35 2.11 -5.53
CA LEU A 349 -42.32 2.80 -6.30
C LEU A 349 -41.36 1.77 -6.93
N PRO A 350 -41.02 1.86 -8.24
CA PRO A 350 -40.13 0.92 -8.88
C PRO A 350 -38.78 0.81 -8.16
N VAL A 351 -38.32 -0.43 -7.95
CA VAL A 351 -37.11 -0.75 -7.18
C VAL A 351 -35.87 -0.05 -7.74
N GLU A 352 -35.81 0.20 -9.05
CA GLU A 352 -34.73 0.92 -9.72
C GLU A 352 -34.68 2.40 -9.29
N ILE A 353 -35.84 3.03 -9.08
CA ILE A 353 -35.96 4.43 -8.62
C ILE A 353 -35.66 4.49 -7.13
N ALA A 354 -36.28 3.64 -6.32
CA ALA A 354 -36.02 3.54 -4.88
C ALA A 354 -34.52 3.30 -4.59
N ARG A 355 -33.88 2.39 -5.33
CA ARG A 355 -32.44 2.13 -5.24
C ARG A 355 -31.60 3.36 -5.62
N LYS A 356 -31.92 4.04 -6.72
CA LYS A 356 -31.23 5.29 -7.12
C LYS A 356 -31.34 6.37 -6.04
N MET A 357 -32.50 6.51 -5.39
CA MET A 357 -32.70 7.46 -4.29
C MET A 357 -31.90 7.10 -3.03
N LEU A 358 -31.84 5.82 -2.66
CA LEU A 358 -31.00 5.34 -1.56
C LEU A 358 -29.51 5.61 -1.82
N TRP A 359 -29.03 5.39 -3.03
CA TRP A 359 -27.66 5.76 -3.43
C TRP A 359 -27.44 7.27 -3.41
N ALA A 360 -28.36 8.07 -3.92
CA ALA A 360 -28.25 9.54 -3.89
C ALA A 360 -28.17 10.08 -2.45
N ARG A 361 -28.99 9.56 -1.52
CA ARG A 361 -28.97 9.93 -0.10
C ARG A 361 -27.69 9.50 0.61
N LYS A 362 -27.10 8.35 0.24
CA LYS A 362 -25.84 7.85 0.84
C LYS A 362 -24.58 8.41 0.17
N ARG A 363 -24.66 8.93 -1.06
CA ARG A 363 -23.53 9.52 -1.81
C ARG A 363 -22.69 10.53 -1.01
N PRO A 364 -23.25 11.54 -0.30
CA PRO A 364 -22.42 12.48 0.48
C PRO A 364 -21.66 11.78 1.61
N TRP A 365 -22.24 10.77 2.25
CA TRP A 365 -21.56 9.97 3.28
C TRP A 365 -20.42 9.13 2.70
N PHE A 366 -20.63 8.50 1.53
CA PHE A 366 -19.56 7.78 0.84
C PHE A 366 -18.41 8.71 0.42
N ILE A 367 -18.72 9.92 -0.05
CA ILE A 367 -17.71 10.94 -0.39
C ILE A 367 -16.95 11.38 0.87
N ALA A 368 -17.64 11.63 1.99
CA ALA A 368 -17.01 11.97 3.26
C ALA A 368 -16.08 10.86 3.78
N THR A 369 -16.53 9.59 3.75
CA THR A 369 -15.70 8.44 4.11
C THR A 369 -14.49 8.30 3.17
N ALA A 370 -14.66 8.45 1.86
CA ALA A 370 -13.55 8.40 0.90
C ALA A 370 -12.54 9.53 1.14
N ALA A 371 -13.00 10.75 1.45
CA ALA A 371 -12.15 11.87 1.82
C ALA A 371 -11.38 11.61 3.12
N LEU A 372 -12.02 11.05 4.16
CA LEU A 372 -11.34 10.66 5.40
C LEU A 372 -10.28 9.59 5.18
N VAL A 373 -10.54 8.59 4.33
CA VAL A 373 -9.55 7.57 3.93
C VAL A 373 -8.39 8.20 3.15
N ALA A 374 -8.67 9.13 2.22
CA ALA A 374 -7.62 9.84 1.49
C ALA A 374 -6.76 10.71 2.42
N VAL A 375 -7.36 11.40 3.40
CA VAL A 375 -6.65 12.18 4.42
C VAL A 375 -5.82 11.27 5.32
N SER A 376 -6.33 10.11 5.77
CA SER A 376 -5.54 9.19 6.60
C SER A 376 -4.35 8.61 5.84
N ALA A 377 -4.50 8.28 4.56
CA ALA A 377 -3.42 7.87 3.69
C ALA A 377 -2.38 9.00 3.47
N MET A 378 -2.83 10.24 3.25
CA MET A 378 -1.94 11.40 3.14
C MET A 378 -1.17 11.69 4.43
N VAL A 379 -1.79 11.52 5.61
CA VAL A 379 -1.11 11.67 6.90
C VAL A 379 -0.07 10.55 7.12
N ALA A 380 -0.39 9.30 6.76
CA ALA A 380 0.55 8.19 6.84
C ALA A 380 1.76 8.38 5.90
N TYR A 381 1.51 8.82 4.67
CA TYR A 381 2.54 9.13 3.68
C TYR A 381 3.39 10.35 4.10
N GLY A 382 2.75 11.40 4.63
CA GLY A 382 3.42 12.57 5.19
C GLY A 382 4.32 12.23 6.37
N ARG A 383 3.88 11.37 7.29
CA ARG A 383 4.72 10.82 8.36
C ARG A 383 5.90 10.03 7.80
N TYR A 384 5.68 9.12 6.85
CA TYR A 384 6.77 8.38 6.20
C TYR A 384 7.83 9.31 5.59
N TYR A 385 7.43 10.42 4.95
CA TYR A 385 8.37 11.42 4.43
C TYR A 385 9.10 12.21 5.53
N LEU A 386 8.39 12.63 6.58
CA LEU A 386 9.00 13.29 7.74
C LEU A 386 10.00 12.36 8.42
N ASP A 387 9.63 11.12 8.74
CA ASP A 387 10.49 10.11 9.37
C ASP A 387 11.70 9.78 8.49
N LYS A 388 11.53 9.68 7.16
CA LYS A 388 12.63 9.49 6.20
C LYS A 388 13.60 10.68 6.17
N SER A 389 13.09 11.91 6.19
CA SER A 389 13.91 13.13 6.25
C SER A 389 14.61 13.29 7.60
N ALA A 390 13.93 12.94 8.69
CA ALA A 390 14.48 12.91 10.04
C ALA A 390 15.56 11.83 10.16
N TYR A 391 15.38 10.66 9.56
CA TYR A 391 16.42 9.63 9.47
C TYR A 391 17.64 10.12 8.69
N GLN A 392 17.46 10.73 7.50
CA GLN A 392 18.55 11.30 6.71
C GLN A 392 19.27 12.46 7.43
N THR A 393 18.58 13.22 8.27
CA THR A 393 19.21 14.26 9.11
C THR A 393 19.93 13.62 10.31
N SER A 394 19.32 12.61 10.92
CA SER A 394 19.90 11.77 11.98
C SER A 394 21.06 10.90 11.53
N VAL A 395 21.37 10.84 10.23
CA VAL A 395 22.61 10.23 9.70
C VAL A 395 23.86 11.04 10.10
N HIS A 396 23.71 12.24 10.67
CA HIS A 396 24.69 12.84 11.59
C HIS A 396 24.82 12.09 12.95
N ASN A 397 24.63 10.77 12.93
CA ASN A 397 24.88 9.90 14.06
C ASN A 397 26.42 9.78 14.22
N PRO A 398 27.02 10.08 15.38
CA PRO A 398 28.47 10.03 15.56
C PRO A 398 29.07 8.65 15.21
N GLN A 399 28.27 7.57 15.30
CA GLN A 399 28.65 6.23 14.88
C GLN A 399 28.82 6.08 13.36
N LEU A 400 28.02 6.75 12.53
CA LEU A 400 28.18 6.75 11.07
C LEU A 400 29.38 7.59 10.65
N THR A 401 29.66 8.69 11.35
CA THR A 401 30.90 9.45 11.17
C THR A 401 32.13 8.60 11.52
N GLN A 402 32.09 7.82 12.61
CA GLN A 402 33.17 6.88 12.94
C GLN A 402 33.28 5.73 11.93
N ASN A 403 32.17 5.17 11.43
CA ASN A 403 32.21 4.16 10.37
C ASN A 403 32.81 4.70 9.07
N ASN A 404 32.48 5.93 8.67
CA ASN A 404 33.08 6.54 7.48
C ASN A 404 34.58 6.82 7.68
N ILE A 405 34.99 7.29 8.86
CA ILE A 405 36.42 7.42 9.23
C ILE A 405 37.12 6.05 9.21
N PHE A 406 36.47 4.99 9.68
CA PHE A 406 37.01 3.63 9.66
C PHE A 406 37.13 3.08 8.24
N ILE A 407 36.11 3.24 7.39
CA ILE A 407 36.15 2.88 5.97
C ILE A 407 37.27 3.64 5.24
N HIS A 408 37.45 4.93 5.51
CA HIS A 408 38.56 5.69 4.97
C HIS A 408 39.92 5.14 5.44
N LYS A 409 40.10 4.81 6.72
CA LYS A 409 41.32 4.16 7.23
C LYS A 409 41.58 2.81 6.58
N VAL A 410 40.56 1.96 6.42
CA VAL A 410 40.70 0.68 5.71
C VAL A 410 41.10 0.90 4.25
N SER A 411 40.52 1.90 3.56
CA SER A 411 40.92 2.23 2.19
C SER A 411 42.37 2.74 2.08
N GLN A 412 42.85 3.49 3.08
CA GLN A 412 44.25 3.92 3.16
C GLN A 412 45.18 2.72 3.39
N TRP A 413 44.88 1.86 4.37
CA TRP A 413 45.66 0.64 4.62
C TRP A 413 45.68 -0.31 3.42
N GLN A 414 44.59 -0.38 2.64
CA GLN A 414 44.56 -1.14 1.38
C GLN A 414 45.50 -0.53 0.32
N ALA A 415 45.55 0.81 0.21
CA ALA A 415 46.47 1.51 -0.69
C ALA A 415 47.94 1.34 -0.25
N ASP A 416 48.23 1.50 1.04
CA ASP A 416 49.57 1.31 1.62
C ASP A 416 50.05 -0.13 1.44
N TYR A 417 49.18 -1.13 1.67
CA TYR A 417 49.48 -2.54 1.43
C TYR A 417 49.81 -2.80 -0.05
N ASN A 418 49.04 -2.22 -0.97
CA ASN A 418 49.29 -2.35 -2.40
C ASN A 418 50.60 -1.70 -2.83
N ASP A 419 50.96 -0.53 -2.29
CA ASP A 419 52.25 0.13 -2.59
C ASP A 419 53.45 -0.68 -2.06
N VAL A 420 53.37 -1.17 -0.82
CA VAL A 420 54.38 -2.05 -0.23
C VAL A 420 54.51 -3.36 -1.01
N SER A 421 53.40 -3.98 -1.40
CA SER A 421 53.36 -5.21 -2.20
C SER A 421 53.99 -5.00 -3.58
N ASN A 422 53.62 -3.94 -4.29
CA ASN A 422 54.22 -3.56 -5.57
C ASN A 422 55.72 -3.26 -5.45
N THR A 423 56.14 -2.59 -4.37
CA THR A 423 57.55 -2.34 -4.07
C THR A 423 58.32 -3.63 -3.78
N TYR A 424 57.73 -4.57 -3.04
CA TYR A 424 58.30 -5.89 -2.78
C TYR A 424 58.47 -6.71 -4.07
N LEU A 425 57.45 -6.76 -4.93
CA LEU A 425 57.49 -7.41 -6.24
C LEU A 425 58.56 -6.79 -7.16
N LYS A 426 58.67 -5.45 -7.18
CA LYS A 426 59.67 -4.71 -7.95
C LYS A 426 61.10 -5.00 -7.46
N ASN A 427 61.30 -5.17 -6.15
CA ASN A 427 62.57 -5.58 -5.56
C ASN A 427 62.91 -7.05 -5.88
N LEU A 428 61.93 -7.95 -5.87
CA LEU A 428 62.07 -9.35 -6.29
C LEU A 428 62.55 -9.47 -7.76
N GLY A 429 61.98 -8.66 -8.66
CA GLY A 429 62.42 -8.57 -10.05
C GLY A 429 63.86 -8.06 -10.21
N GLN A 430 64.33 -7.17 -9.32
CA GLN A 430 65.75 -6.79 -9.29
C GLN A 430 66.64 -7.93 -8.77
N VAL A 431 66.23 -8.62 -7.70
CA VAL A 431 66.99 -9.76 -7.15
C VAL A 431 67.13 -10.89 -8.18
N GLN A 432 66.09 -11.21 -8.94
CA GLN A 432 66.17 -12.17 -10.05
C GLN A 432 67.14 -11.71 -11.15
N ARG A 433 67.19 -10.42 -11.48
CA ARG A 433 68.17 -9.87 -12.45
C ARG A 433 69.61 -9.98 -11.95
N TYR A 434 69.86 -9.76 -10.65
CA TYR A 434 71.20 -9.97 -10.06
C TYR A 434 71.59 -11.46 -10.00
N LEU A 435 70.64 -12.36 -9.72
CA LEU A 435 70.88 -13.81 -9.77
C LEU A 435 71.18 -14.29 -11.20
N ALA A 436 70.48 -13.76 -12.21
CA ALA A 436 70.75 -14.06 -13.62
C ALA A 436 72.14 -13.62 -14.07
N MET A 437 72.64 -12.46 -13.60
CA MET A 437 74.02 -12.01 -13.84
C MET A 437 75.08 -12.95 -13.24
N GLY A 438 74.77 -13.63 -12.12
CA GLY A 438 75.66 -14.64 -11.53
C GLY A 438 75.73 -15.97 -12.30
N ALA A 439 74.79 -16.22 -13.22
CA ALA A 439 74.70 -17.45 -14.00
C ALA A 439 75.46 -17.38 -15.34
N ASP A 440 75.78 -16.20 -15.88
CA ASP A 440 76.55 -16.09 -17.12
C ASP A 440 78.04 -16.39 -16.87
N ARG A 441 78.48 -17.57 -17.31
CA ARG A 441 79.86 -18.06 -17.19
C ARG A 441 80.89 -17.12 -17.83
N ARG A 442 80.51 -16.19 -18.71
CA ARG A 442 81.41 -15.24 -19.39
C ARG A 442 81.86 -14.07 -18.52
N VAL A 443 81.19 -13.81 -17.39
CA VAL A 443 81.57 -12.72 -16.45
C VAL A 443 82.77 -13.11 -15.58
N TRP A 444 82.91 -14.39 -15.25
CA TRP A 444 83.97 -14.89 -14.35
C TRP A 444 85.40 -14.71 -14.90
N PRO A 445 85.70 -15.00 -16.19
CA PRO A 445 87.02 -14.74 -16.77
C PRO A 445 87.43 -13.26 -16.74
N GLU A 446 86.49 -12.33 -16.96
CA GLU A 446 86.73 -10.88 -16.90
C GLU A 446 87.10 -10.42 -15.47
N ILE A 447 86.36 -10.90 -14.46
CA ILE A 447 86.65 -10.61 -13.05
C ILE A 447 88.04 -11.15 -12.67
N ILE A 448 88.37 -12.40 -13.03
CA ILE A 448 89.66 -13.02 -12.71
C ILE A 448 90.81 -12.34 -13.47
N SER A 449 90.63 -12.02 -14.76
CA SER A 449 91.56 -11.24 -15.59
C SER A 449 91.87 -9.88 -14.95
N THR A 450 90.84 -9.17 -14.48
CA THR A 450 90.99 -7.87 -13.82
C THR A 450 91.70 -7.98 -12.48
N LEU A 451 91.37 -9.00 -11.67
CA LEU A 451 92.03 -9.26 -10.39
C LEU A 451 93.52 -9.61 -10.58
N TYR A 452 93.84 -10.45 -11.56
CA TYR A 452 95.22 -10.81 -11.89
C TYR A 452 96.04 -9.62 -12.40
N LYS A 453 95.45 -8.76 -13.25
CA LYS A 453 96.07 -7.51 -13.73
C LYS A 453 96.23 -6.45 -12.64
N SER A 454 95.49 -6.56 -11.53
CA SER A 454 95.57 -5.64 -10.39
C SER A 454 96.64 -6.02 -9.36
N LEU A 455 97.24 -7.20 -9.48
CA LEU A 455 98.33 -7.66 -8.61
C LEU A 455 99.69 -7.17 -9.12
N PRO A 456 100.66 -6.85 -8.23
CA PRO A 456 102.00 -6.46 -8.64
C PRO A 456 102.67 -7.56 -9.48
N GLN A 457 103.14 -7.22 -10.67
CA GLN A 457 103.95 -8.13 -11.48
C GLN A 457 105.40 -8.13 -11.00
N ALA A 458 105.99 -9.32 -10.84
CA ALA A 458 107.35 -9.47 -10.33
C ALA A 458 108.38 -8.98 -11.36
N GLY A 459 109.24 -8.02 -10.96
CA GLY A 459 110.42 -7.66 -11.73
C GLY A 459 111.51 -8.76 -11.69
N PRO A 460 112.49 -8.73 -12.61
CA PRO A 460 113.54 -9.74 -12.66
C PRO A 460 114.38 -9.76 -11.37
N MET A 461 114.74 -10.98 -10.95
CA MET A 461 115.36 -11.26 -9.65
C MET A 461 116.78 -10.67 -9.53
N PRO A 462 117.09 -9.83 -8.52
CA PRO A 462 118.45 -9.37 -8.27
C PRO A 462 119.35 -10.54 -7.87
N GLN A 463 120.43 -10.77 -8.64
CA GLN A 463 121.38 -11.85 -8.33
C GLN A 463 122.08 -11.58 -6.99
N GLY A 464 122.07 -12.56 -6.09
CA GLY A 464 122.77 -12.51 -4.79
C GLY A 464 121.88 -12.41 -3.53
N ALA A 465 120.58 -12.15 -3.66
CA ALA A 465 119.67 -12.12 -2.52
C ALA A 465 119.10 -13.53 -2.21
N GLY A 466 119.78 -14.29 -1.35
CA GLY A 466 119.45 -15.68 -0.99
C GLY A 466 118.21 -15.89 -0.10
N VAL A 467 117.14 -15.10 -0.26
CA VAL A 467 115.87 -15.26 0.45
C VAL A 467 114.72 -15.19 -0.54
N ASP A 468 113.90 -16.23 -0.56
CA ASP A 468 112.83 -16.45 -1.53
C ASP A 468 111.52 -15.81 -1.02
N TRP A 469 111.24 -14.56 -1.43
CA TRP A 469 110.17 -13.70 -0.88
C TRP A 469 108.75 -14.16 -1.29
N LYS A 470 108.27 -15.24 -0.69
CA LYS A 470 106.97 -15.86 -1.01
C LYS A 470 105.84 -15.41 -0.07
N ILE A 471 104.70 -15.07 -0.69
CA ILE A 471 103.42 -14.80 -0.02
C ILE A 471 102.40 -15.82 -0.52
N MET A 472 101.82 -16.57 0.42
CA MET A 472 100.78 -17.58 0.16
C MET A 472 99.40 -16.94 0.38
N ILE A 473 98.59 -16.83 -0.67
CA ILE A 473 97.18 -16.48 -0.52
C ILE A 473 96.42 -17.76 -0.15
N GLN A 474 95.60 -17.71 0.90
CA GLN A 474 94.80 -18.83 1.40
C GLN A 474 93.33 -18.74 0.98
N SER A 475 92.76 -17.53 0.91
CA SER A 475 91.43 -17.29 0.34
C SER A 475 91.24 -15.84 -0.06
N ILE A 476 90.36 -15.61 -1.03
CA ILE A 476 89.81 -14.28 -1.34
C ILE A 476 88.29 -14.40 -1.23
N THR A 477 87.71 -13.73 -0.24
CA THR A 477 86.26 -13.65 -0.07
C THR A 477 85.75 -12.32 -0.61
N SER A 478 84.52 -12.30 -1.13
CA SER A 478 83.90 -11.08 -1.67
C SER A 478 82.52 -10.85 -1.05
N LYS A 479 82.27 -9.64 -0.57
CA LYS A 479 80.96 -9.20 -0.09
C LYS A 479 80.48 -8.01 -0.91
N TYR A 480 79.38 -8.18 -1.66
CA TYR A 480 78.73 -7.07 -2.34
C TYR A 480 78.11 -6.12 -1.32
N VAL A 481 78.36 -4.82 -1.48
CA VAL A 481 77.79 -3.75 -0.67
C VAL A 481 77.06 -2.78 -1.61
N PRO A 482 75.71 -2.73 -1.55
CA PRO A 482 74.93 -1.93 -2.49
C PRO A 482 75.06 -0.41 -2.28
N ASN A 483 75.34 0.02 -1.05
CA ASN A 483 75.47 1.43 -0.66
C ASN A 483 76.74 1.62 0.20
N MET A 484 77.92 1.58 -0.42
CA MET A 484 79.17 1.88 0.26
C MET A 484 79.44 3.38 0.22
N THR A 485 79.50 4.02 1.38
CA THR A 485 79.84 5.45 1.48
C THR A 485 81.34 5.65 1.29
N VAL A 486 81.75 6.30 0.20
CA VAL A 486 83.15 6.61 -0.10
C VAL A 486 83.41 8.09 0.10
N ARG A 487 84.45 8.43 0.85
CA ARG A 487 85.02 9.77 0.91
C ARG A 487 86.34 9.79 0.15
N THR A 488 86.39 10.54 -0.94
CA THR A 488 87.65 10.96 -1.57
C THR A 488 88.16 12.22 -0.89
N THR A 489 89.47 12.42 -0.86
CA THR A 489 90.11 13.58 -0.21
C THR A 489 89.59 14.89 -0.83
N GLY A 490 88.85 15.68 -0.06
CA GLY A 490 88.21 16.93 -0.52
C GLY A 490 86.82 16.79 -1.16
N GLY A 491 86.22 15.59 -1.21
CA GLY A 491 84.90 15.36 -1.80
C GLY A 491 83.78 15.06 -0.80
N ALA A 492 82.55 15.45 -1.14
CA ALA A 492 81.35 15.03 -0.38
C ALA A 492 81.16 13.49 -0.44
N PRO A 493 80.58 12.85 0.59
CA PRO A 493 80.44 11.39 0.63
C PRO A 493 79.55 10.89 -0.51
N GLN A 494 80.07 10.00 -1.36
CA GLN A 494 79.30 9.40 -2.44
C GLN A 494 78.95 7.94 -2.11
N SER A 495 77.67 7.59 -2.21
CA SER A 495 77.27 6.17 -2.23
C SER A 495 77.72 5.54 -3.54
N LYS A 496 78.50 4.45 -3.44
CA LYS A 496 78.94 3.63 -4.57
C LYS A 496 78.50 2.19 -4.34
N ARG A 497 78.16 1.51 -5.44
CA ARG A 497 78.04 0.04 -5.46
C ARG A 497 79.44 -0.55 -5.60
N GLY A 498 79.74 -1.58 -4.84
CA GLY A 498 81.06 -2.19 -4.89
C GLY A 498 81.14 -3.52 -4.16
N PHE A 499 82.33 -4.10 -4.19
CA PHE A 499 82.69 -5.30 -3.45
C PHE A 499 83.74 -4.95 -2.41
N VAL A 500 83.53 -5.44 -1.19
CA VAL A 500 84.61 -5.63 -0.22
C VAL A 500 85.27 -6.95 -0.59
N LEU A 501 86.54 -6.92 -0.97
CA LEU A 501 87.37 -8.13 -1.10
C LEU A 501 88.21 -8.29 0.16
N THR A 502 88.07 -9.41 0.85
CA THR A 502 88.91 -9.74 2.00
C THR A 502 89.85 -10.89 1.61
N ILE A 503 91.14 -10.58 1.54
CA ILE A 503 92.22 -11.49 1.19
C ILE A 503 92.84 -12.00 2.49
N HIS A 504 92.78 -13.32 2.71
CA HIS A 504 93.50 -13.98 3.80
C HIS A 504 94.72 -14.69 3.22
N GLY A 505 95.87 -14.55 3.87
CA GLY A 505 97.11 -15.20 3.47
C GLY A 505 98.06 -15.36 4.63
N TYR A 506 99.20 -16.00 4.37
CA TYR A 506 100.28 -16.14 5.35
C TYR A 506 101.65 -16.08 4.66
N THR A 507 102.67 -15.76 5.45
CA THR A 507 104.07 -15.91 5.06
C THR A 507 104.79 -16.78 6.12
N PRO A 508 105.62 -17.77 5.71
CA PRO A 508 106.26 -18.71 6.64
C PRO A 508 107.59 -18.19 7.23
N TYR A 509 107.97 -16.93 6.97
CA TYR A 509 109.29 -16.39 7.31
C TYR A 509 109.29 -15.48 8.54
N ARG A 510 110.33 -15.56 9.38
CA ARG A 510 110.51 -14.76 10.61
C ARG A 510 110.46 -13.23 10.41
N GLN A 511 110.69 -12.73 9.19
CA GLN A 511 110.66 -11.30 8.85
C GLN A 511 109.26 -10.83 8.40
N ALA A 512 108.20 -11.61 8.69
CA ALA A 512 106.85 -11.39 8.19
C ALA A 512 106.30 -9.95 8.27
N PRO A 513 106.48 -9.16 9.36
CA PRO A 513 105.95 -7.80 9.41
C PRO A 513 106.53 -6.90 8.32
N PHE A 514 107.85 -6.99 8.08
CA PHE A 514 108.57 -6.22 7.07
C PHE A 514 108.15 -6.62 5.65
N ILE A 515 107.98 -7.92 5.41
CA ILE A 515 107.48 -8.47 4.13
C ILE A 515 106.07 -7.96 3.85
N LEU A 516 105.18 -8.02 4.86
CA LEU A 516 103.80 -7.61 4.74
C LEU A 516 103.67 -6.09 4.54
N GLU A 517 104.46 -5.29 5.25
CA GLU A 517 104.49 -3.84 5.11
C GLU A 517 104.90 -3.41 3.69
N HIS A 518 105.94 -4.02 3.12
CA HIS A 518 106.37 -3.72 1.74
C HIS A 518 105.38 -4.26 0.69
N PHE A 519 104.73 -5.39 0.92
CA PHE A 519 103.66 -5.90 0.05
C PHE A 519 102.45 -4.96 0.04
N MET A 520 102.04 -4.46 1.22
CA MET A 520 100.96 -3.49 1.35
C MET A 520 101.32 -2.14 0.70
N ALA A 521 102.56 -1.68 0.84
CA ALA A 521 103.07 -0.51 0.12
C ALA A 521 103.07 -0.69 -1.40
N ALA A 522 103.46 -1.87 -1.91
CA ALA A 522 103.44 -2.19 -3.34
C ALA A 522 102.01 -2.21 -3.92
N LEU A 523 101.04 -2.76 -3.18
CA LEU A 523 99.62 -2.72 -3.56
C LEU A 523 99.04 -1.29 -3.56
N GLN A 524 99.43 -0.45 -2.60
CA GLN A 524 99.07 0.97 -2.61
C GLN A 524 99.73 1.73 -3.77
N HIS A 525 100.95 1.37 -4.16
CA HIS A 525 101.68 2.06 -5.23
C HIS A 525 101.23 1.65 -6.64
N ASN A 526 100.67 0.45 -6.82
CA ASN A 526 100.06 -0.01 -8.08
C ASN A 526 98.56 0.35 -8.21
N ALA A 527 97.96 0.97 -7.19
CA ALA A 527 96.63 1.58 -7.34
C ALA A 527 96.69 2.72 -8.39
N PRO A 528 95.72 2.82 -9.31
CA PRO A 528 95.78 3.78 -10.42
C PRO A 528 95.78 5.23 -9.91
N ARG A 529 96.94 5.90 -10.03
CA ARG A 529 97.10 7.31 -9.70
C ARG A 529 96.30 8.18 -10.66
N HIS A 530 95.23 8.79 -10.16
CA HIS A 530 94.55 9.86 -10.89
C HIS A 530 95.45 11.10 -10.99
N GLN A 531 95.68 11.57 -12.21
CA GLN A 531 96.28 12.87 -12.45
C GLN A 531 95.34 13.97 -11.96
N ALA A 532 95.81 14.75 -10.99
CA ALA A 532 95.34 16.09 -10.69
C ALA A 532 96.58 16.97 -10.50
N GLY A 533 96.53 18.21 -10.98
CA GLY A 533 97.68 19.10 -11.03
C GLY A 533 98.24 19.50 -9.66
N SER A 534 99.46 20.05 -9.69
CA SER A 534 100.12 20.81 -8.62
C SER A 534 99.14 21.64 -7.76
N THR A 535 99.33 21.77 -6.45
CA THR A 535 100.53 22.40 -5.86
C THR A 535 101.03 21.84 -4.51
N THR A 536 102.37 21.89 -4.36
CA THR A 536 103.17 22.09 -3.14
C THR A 536 103.04 21.14 -1.93
N ARG A 537 104.06 20.29 -1.79
CA ARG A 537 104.65 19.83 -0.51
C ARG A 537 105.34 21.00 0.22
N PRO A 538 105.61 20.87 1.53
CA PRO A 538 106.97 20.47 1.99
C PRO A 538 106.95 19.05 2.58
N ALA A 539 107.86 18.14 2.20
CA ALA A 539 109.22 17.97 2.77
C ALA A 539 109.15 17.63 4.27
N ALA A 540 109.09 16.35 4.71
CA ALA A 540 110.03 15.22 4.54
C ALA A 540 111.34 15.37 5.34
N GLN A 541 111.51 14.50 6.34
CA GLN A 541 112.76 13.93 6.93
C GLN A 541 112.29 13.03 8.10
N ASN A 542 112.76 11.79 8.32
CA ASN A 542 113.96 11.08 7.83
C ASN A 542 113.65 9.67 7.28
N GLY A 543 114.69 9.03 6.69
CA GLY A 543 114.76 7.72 5.99
C GLY A 543 113.66 6.67 6.25
N VAL A 544 113.27 5.87 5.25
CA VAL A 544 114.08 5.28 4.17
C VAL A 544 113.32 5.30 2.83
N GLN A 545 114.01 5.50 1.70
CA GLN A 545 113.42 5.22 0.38
C GLN A 545 113.33 3.70 0.17
N ALA A 546 112.19 3.12 0.55
CA ALA A 546 111.90 1.72 0.27
C ALA A 546 111.59 1.55 -1.22
N THR A 547 112.61 1.23 -2.03
CA THR A 547 112.41 0.58 -3.33
C THR A 547 111.66 -0.74 -3.09
N PRO A 548 110.48 -0.96 -3.69
CA PRO A 548 109.70 -2.17 -3.44
C PRO A 548 110.50 -3.40 -3.88
N LEU A 549 110.76 -4.30 -2.94
CA LEU A 549 111.40 -5.59 -3.21
C LEU A 549 110.48 -6.44 -4.11
N PRO A 550 111.02 -7.25 -5.04
CA PRO A 550 110.22 -8.16 -5.84
C PRO A 550 109.66 -9.30 -4.98
N PHE A 551 108.34 -9.49 -5.01
CA PHE A 551 107.63 -10.56 -4.30
C PHE A 551 107.11 -11.64 -5.27
N TYR A 552 107.10 -12.88 -4.81
CA TYR A 552 106.42 -13.98 -5.51
C TYR A 552 105.10 -14.32 -4.80
N ILE A 553 103.98 -14.08 -5.49
CA ILE A 553 102.65 -14.47 -5.03
C ILE A 553 102.38 -15.89 -5.51
N VAL A 554 102.18 -16.83 -4.58
CA VAL A 554 101.80 -18.21 -4.90
C VAL A 554 100.33 -18.39 -4.55
N VAL A 555 99.51 -18.67 -5.57
CA VAL A 555 98.10 -19.02 -5.43
C VAL A 555 97.95 -20.50 -5.76
N PRO A 556 97.68 -21.38 -4.77
CA PRO A 556 97.38 -22.78 -5.03
C PRO A 556 96.15 -22.92 -5.94
N PRO A 557 96.09 -23.90 -6.85
CA PRO A 557 95.00 -24.02 -7.84
C PRO A 557 93.59 -24.14 -7.22
N ASN A 558 93.50 -24.57 -5.95
CA ASN A 558 92.23 -24.76 -5.23
C ASN A 558 91.81 -23.54 -4.37
N VAL A 559 92.65 -22.50 -4.23
CA VAL A 559 92.39 -21.33 -3.36
C VAL A 559 91.36 -20.36 -3.96
N LEU A 560 91.14 -20.41 -5.27
CA LEU A 560 90.13 -19.59 -5.97
C LEU A 560 88.75 -20.26 -6.05
N GLN A 561 88.43 -21.21 -5.16
CA GLN A 561 87.03 -21.54 -4.89
C GLN A 561 86.36 -20.39 -4.14
N ILE A 562 85.59 -19.56 -4.86
CA ILE A 562 84.64 -18.61 -4.28
C ILE A 562 83.53 -19.42 -3.60
N SER A 563 83.76 -19.78 -2.35
CA SER A 563 82.86 -20.60 -1.56
C SER A 563 81.65 -19.76 -1.12
N ARG A 564 80.46 -20.24 -1.49
CA ARG A 564 79.13 -19.74 -1.07
C ARG A 564 78.79 -18.30 -1.48
N ILE A 565 78.47 -18.12 -2.77
CA ILE A 565 77.25 -17.34 -3.08
C ILE A 565 76.07 -18.12 -2.48
N GLY A 566 75.20 -17.44 -1.73
CA GLY A 566 74.16 -18.06 -0.90
C GLY A 566 73.06 -18.80 -1.67
N ARG A 567 73.34 -20.03 -2.12
CA ARG A 567 72.30 -21.03 -2.44
C ARG A 567 71.68 -21.55 -1.14
N ARG A 568 70.67 -20.82 -0.64
CA ARG A 568 69.67 -21.36 0.30
C ARG A 568 68.26 -20.84 -0.06
N ALA A 569 67.79 -21.29 -1.22
CA ALA A 569 66.38 -21.43 -1.52
C ALA A 569 66.19 -22.63 -2.46
N VAL A 570 65.22 -23.49 -2.09
CA VAL A 570 64.62 -24.59 -2.87
C VAL A 570 65.44 -25.89 -3.03
N GLN A 571 64.69 -27.02 -2.93
CA GLN A 571 65.08 -28.45 -2.97
C GLN A 571 65.84 -28.94 -1.71
N GLY A 572 65.40 -29.97 -0.97
CA GLY A 572 64.18 -30.78 -1.07
C GLY A 572 64.48 -32.26 -1.33
N GLU A 573 64.74 -33.01 -0.27
CA GLU A 573 64.71 -34.47 -0.24
C GLU A 573 63.95 -34.94 1.00
N ALA A 574 63.27 -36.09 0.90
CA ALA A 574 62.38 -36.61 1.92
C ALA A 574 62.60 -38.12 2.12
N VAL A 575 62.93 -38.52 3.36
CA VAL A 575 62.77 -39.87 3.92
C VAL A 575 62.61 -39.70 5.45
N GLY A 576 61.64 -40.28 6.16
CA GLY A 576 60.51 -41.11 5.71
C GLY A 576 59.40 -41.27 6.78
N PHE A 577 58.38 -42.04 6.43
CA PHE A 577 57.19 -42.48 7.21
C PHE A 577 57.56 -43.27 8.50
N HIS A 578 56.70 -43.62 9.48
CA HIS A 578 55.22 -43.72 9.72
C HIS A 578 55.02 -43.89 11.27
N PRO A 579 53.85 -44.27 11.88
CA PRO A 579 52.42 -44.03 11.60
C PRO A 579 51.58 -43.55 12.85
N TRP A 580 50.37 -42.99 12.61
CA TRP A 580 49.26 -42.72 13.58
C TRP A 580 49.53 -41.70 14.71
N GLY A 581 48.59 -40.81 15.10
CA GLY A 581 47.22 -40.55 14.60
C GLY A 581 46.60 -39.25 15.12
N SER A 582 45.40 -38.91 14.62
CA SER A 582 44.36 -38.01 15.16
C SER A 582 44.76 -36.69 15.87
N ASP A 583 44.59 -35.55 15.16
CA ASP A 583 43.60 -34.49 15.48
C ASP A 583 44.03 -33.08 15.03
N LEU A 584 43.67 -32.70 13.79
CA LEU A 584 43.52 -31.29 13.38
C LEU A 584 42.42 -31.12 12.30
N GLY A 585 41.18 -31.22 12.76
CA GLY A 585 40.08 -30.38 12.27
C GLY A 585 39.32 -29.81 13.49
N PRO A 586 38.54 -28.73 13.38
CA PRO A 586 38.23 -27.92 12.19
C PRO A 586 38.42 -26.39 12.40
N PHE A 587 39.22 -25.70 11.57
CA PHE A 587 39.22 -24.21 11.61
C PHE A 587 39.58 -23.47 10.30
N VAL A 588 39.87 -24.17 9.20
CA VAL A 588 40.39 -23.52 7.96
C VAL A 588 39.46 -23.70 6.74
N LYS A 589 38.35 -24.46 6.89
CA LYS A 589 37.41 -24.73 5.78
C LYS A 589 36.14 -23.86 5.75
N GLU A 590 35.92 -23.03 6.76
CA GLU A 590 34.70 -22.22 6.94
C GLU A 590 34.90 -20.72 6.70
N PHE A 591 36.15 -20.28 6.47
CA PHE A 591 36.50 -18.85 6.30
C PHE A 591 36.69 -18.41 4.84
N LEU A 592 36.68 -19.34 3.87
CA LEU A 592 37.06 -19.08 2.47
C LEU A 592 35.96 -19.41 1.44
N SER A 593 34.71 -19.63 1.86
CA SER A 593 33.56 -19.90 0.98
C SER A 593 32.51 -18.77 0.92
N SER A 594 32.74 -17.66 1.62
CA SER A 594 31.70 -16.66 1.93
C SER A 594 31.71 -15.40 1.05
N PHE A 595 32.72 -15.20 0.18
CA PHE A 595 32.87 -13.98 -0.61
C PHE A 595 33.43 -14.23 -2.02
N GLU A 596 32.54 -14.40 -2.99
CA GLU A 596 32.69 -13.81 -4.34
C GLU A 596 31.30 -13.49 -4.95
N PRO A 597 31.20 -12.51 -5.87
CA PRO A 597 29.94 -11.79 -6.11
C PRO A 597 29.08 -12.41 -7.22
N LYS A 598 27.74 -12.26 -7.10
CA LYS A 598 26.82 -12.47 -8.22
C LYS A 598 26.33 -11.15 -8.80
N SER A 599 26.57 -11.00 -10.10
CA SER A 599 26.24 -9.83 -10.92
C SER A 599 24.75 -9.73 -11.26
N ALA A 600 24.35 -8.55 -11.73
CA ALA A 600 22.95 -8.17 -11.98
C ALA A 600 22.39 -8.69 -13.32
N THR A 601 21.07 -8.93 -13.36
CA THR A 601 20.23 -8.96 -14.58
C THR A 601 18.78 -8.58 -14.27
N SER A 602 18.13 -7.85 -15.19
CA SER A 602 16.69 -7.51 -15.20
C SER A 602 16.32 -6.98 -16.62
N PRO A 603 15.05 -6.96 -17.09
CA PRO A 603 13.82 -7.62 -16.62
C PRO A 603 12.93 -8.26 -17.74
N THR A 604 11.70 -8.71 -17.38
CA THR A 604 10.46 -8.91 -18.21
C THR A 604 10.35 -10.07 -19.26
N PRO A 605 9.12 -10.54 -19.63
CA PRO A 605 7.79 -10.50 -18.99
C PRO A 605 7.08 -11.90 -18.87
N ALA A 606 5.82 -11.94 -18.38
CA ALA A 606 5.01 -13.16 -18.10
C ALA A 606 4.26 -13.75 -19.34
N PRO A 607 3.64 -14.97 -19.27
CA PRO A 607 2.26 -15.09 -18.73
C PRO A 607 1.81 -16.44 -18.06
N ALA A 608 0.76 -16.32 -17.21
CA ALA A 608 -0.41 -17.19 -16.98
C ALA A 608 -0.36 -18.74 -16.71
N ASN A 609 -0.94 -19.12 -15.55
CA ASN A 609 -2.15 -19.98 -15.36
C ASN A 609 -2.07 -21.31 -14.55
N SER A 610 -3.20 -21.62 -13.89
CA SER A 610 -3.62 -22.87 -13.18
C SER A 610 -2.99 -23.24 -11.81
N GLY A 611 -3.86 -23.58 -10.84
CA GLY A 611 -3.57 -24.26 -9.55
C GLY A 611 -4.07 -25.72 -9.57
N PRO A 612 -4.56 -26.34 -8.48
CA PRO A 612 -4.70 -25.89 -7.08
C PRO A 612 -4.12 -26.89 -6.04
N THR A 613 -4.22 -26.61 -4.71
CA THR A 613 -4.82 -27.53 -3.68
C THR A 613 -4.66 -27.04 -2.22
N ASN A 614 -5.60 -27.47 -1.37
CA ASN A 614 -5.88 -27.05 0.01
C ASN A 614 -4.86 -27.50 1.09
N GLY A 615 -4.84 -26.80 2.22
CA GLY A 615 -4.29 -27.26 3.52
C GLY A 615 -4.50 -26.22 4.64
N ASN A 616 -5.08 -26.59 5.78
CA ASN A 616 -5.64 -25.67 6.80
C ASN A 616 -4.67 -25.41 8.01
N PRO A 617 -5.01 -24.50 8.97
CA PRO A 617 -4.08 -23.82 9.90
C PRO A 617 -4.09 -24.47 11.33
N PRO A 618 -3.72 -23.83 12.47
CA PRO A 618 -3.08 -22.52 12.70
C PRO A 618 -1.86 -22.50 13.65
N GLY A 619 -1.02 -21.46 13.53
CA GLY A 619 0.04 -21.12 14.49
C GLY A 619 -0.39 -20.02 15.46
N ALA A 620 -0.13 -20.19 16.76
CA ALA A 620 -0.52 -19.25 17.82
C ALA A 620 0.46 -18.07 17.97
N PHE A 621 -0.05 -16.96 18.50
CA PHE A 621 0.74 -15.83 19.00
C PHE A 621 1.56 -16.23 20.23
N PRO A 622 2.68 -15.52 20.48
CA PRO A 622 2.98 -15.09 21.84
C PRO A 622 3.14 -13.56 21.97
N GLN A 623 2.66 -13.04 23.10
CA GLN A 623 2.82 -11.65 23.52
C GLN A 623 4.12 -11.46 24.33
N PHE A 624 4.55 -10.20 24.44
CA PHE A 624 5.23 -9.52 25.56
C PHE A 624 5.95 -10.35 26.65
N ASN A 625 7.18 -9.93 26.95
CA ASN A 625 7.83 -10.15 28.26
C ASN A 625 8.59 -8.86 28.70
N PRO A 626 8.35 -8.30 29.91
CA PRO A 626 9.07 -7.12 30.41
C PRO A 626 9.83 -7.33 31.74
N GLY A 627 11.13 -6.98 31.77
CA GLY A 627 11.96 -6.78 32.99
C GLY A 627 12.36 -8.05 33.78
N GLY A 628 13.41 -8.08 34.61
CA GLY A 628 14.50 -7.12 34.85
C GLY A 628 15.44 -7.52 36.01
N ASN A 629 16.68 -7.00 36.01
CA ASN A 629 17.65 -6.82 37.12
C ASN A 629 18.37 -7.98 37.89
N PHE A 630 19.73 -7.89 37.87
CA PHE A 630 20.74 -8.01 38.98
C PHE A 630 20.70 -9.20 39.99
N GLN A 631 21.81 -9.92 40.31
CA GLN A 631 23.02 -9.46 41.06
C GLN A 631 24.18 -10.50 41.07
N THR A 632 25.44 -10.03 41.30
CA THR A 632 26.65 -10.66 41.98
C THR A 632 27.12 -12.11 41.63
N GLY A 633 28.37 -12.57 41.82
CA GLY A 633 29.65 -12.03 42.32
C GLY A 633 30.68 -13.19 42.60
N ASN A 634 32.00 -12.89 42.75
CA ASN A 634 33.16 -13.82 42.95
C ASN A 634 33.54 -14.77 41.78
N GLY A 635 34.80 -15.19 41.55
CA GLY A 635 36.12 -14.80 42.10
C GLY A 635 37.18 -15.94 42.06
N GLY A 636 38.43 -15.70 41.59
CA GLY A 636 39.57 -16.66 41.72
C GLY A 636 40.73 -16.58 40.67
N TYR A 637 41.99 -16.45 41.14
CA TYR A 637 43.31 -16.54 40.42
C TYR A 637 44.08 -17.83 40.88
N PRO A 638 45.38 -18.17 40.54
CA PRO A 638 46.48 -17.60 39.69
C PRO A 638 47.11 -18.65 38.69
N GLY A 639 48.32 -18.58 38.06
CA GLY A 639 49.27 -17.49 37.72
C GLY A 639 50.80 -17.85 37.59
N ALA A 640 51.38 -17.78 36.37
CA ALA A 640 52.84 -17.66 36.00
C ALA A 640 53.82 -18.89 36.22
N PRO A 641 55.13 -18.89 35.83
CA PRO A 641 55.98 -17.94 35.05
C PRO A 641 56.93 -18.55 33.94
N TYR A 642 57.91 -17.75 33.44
CA TYR A 642 58.88 -17.97 32.33
C TYR A 642 60.31 -18.44 32.72
N GLY A 643 61.13 -18.89 31.76
CA GLY A 643 62.61 -19.02 31.85
C GLY A 643 63.33 -19.30 30.50
N GLY A 644 64.64 -19.00 30.36
CA GLY A 644 65.42 -19.23 29.12
C GLY A 644 66.96 -19.19 29.30
N GLN A 645 67.77 -19.56 28.28
CA GLN A 645 69.26 -19.54 28.34
C GLN A 645 70.01 -19.58 26.97
N SER A 646 71.36 -19.59 26.98
CA SER A 646 72.30 -19.12 25.93
C SER A 646 73.29 -20.17 25.33
N GLN A 647 74.15 -19.77 24.36
CA GLN A 647 75.11 -20.62 23.59
C GLN A 647 76.61 -20.41 23.93
N PRO A 648 77.51 -21.40 23.68
CA PRO A 648 78.98 -21.28 23.75
C PRO A 648 79.74 -21.35 22.38
N LYS A 649 81.07 -21.10 22.39
CA LYS A 649 82.02 -21.15 21.25
C LYS A 649 83.12 -22.23 21.43
N LEU A 650 83.75 -22.68 20.34
CA LEU A 650 84.95 -23.55 20.32
C LEU A 650 85.83 -23.30 19.07
N GLY A 651 87.12 -23.69 19.10
CA GLY A 651 88.11 -23.53 18.01
C GLY A 651 88.96 -24.81 17.79
N VAL A 652 89.68 -24.90 16.66
CA VAL A 652 90.30 -26.16 16.15
C VAL A 652 91.69 -25.93 15.47
N ILE A 653 92.55 -26.95 15.51
CA ILE A 653 93.92 -27.04 14.94
C ILE A 653 93.93 -27.92 13.67
N ASN A 654 94.88 -27.72 12.73
CA ASN A 654 95.01 -28.45 11.45
C ASN A 654 96.16 -29.50 11.45
N PRO A 655 96.09 -30.62 10.69
CA PRO A 655 96.79 -31.87 11.06
C PRO A 655 98.05 -32.30 10.25
N ASP A 656 98.41 -31.68 9.12
CA ASP A 656 99.21 -32.40 8.09
C ASP A 656 100.75 -32.32 8.18
N ASN A 657 101.32 -31.63 9.16
CA ASN A 657 102.76 -31.63 9.40
C ASN A 657 103.06 -31.63 10.91
N GLY A 658 103.71 -32.67 11.43
CA GLY A 658 104.05 -32.86 12.86
C GLY A 658 105.08 -31.88 13.45
N ARG A 659 105.19 -30.67 12.91
CA ARG A 659 105.91 -29.53 13.50
C ARG A 659 104.92 -28.39 13.71
N SER A 660 104.82 -27.91 14.94
CA SER A 660 104.14 -26.66 15.24
C SER A 660 104.69 -25.53 14.35
N LEU A 661 103.84 -24.90 13.56
CA LEU A 661 104.15 -23.67 12.82
C LEU A 661 104.14 -22.48 13.80
N THR A 662 105.08 -22.47 14.74
CA THR A 662 105.16 -21.50 15.85
C THR A 662 105.48 -20.05 15.45
N SER A 663 105.55 -19.75 14.15
CA SER A 663 105.69 -18.37 13.65
C SER A 663 105.21 -18.16 12.20
N ALA A 664 104.14 -18.84 11.77
CA ALA A 664 103.43 -18.42 10.56
C ALA A 664 102.62 -17.14 10.86
N THR A 665 102.97 -16.01 10.24
CA THR A 665 102.19 -14.78 10.39
C THR A 665 101.09 -14.76 9.34
N ALA A 666 99.86 -14.99 9.78
CA ALA A 666 98.67 -14.77 8.98
C ALA A 666 98.38 -13.26 8.86
N PHE A 667 97.82 -12.86 7.72
CA PHE A 667 97.32 -11.51 7.50
C PHE A 667 95.91 -11.53 6.89
N GLU A 668 95.16 -10.48 7.19
CA GLU A 668 93.89 -10.17 6.54
C GLU A 668 94.02 -8.78 5.90
N MET A 669 93.75 -8.69 4.60
CA MET A 669 93.71 -7.43 3.87
C MET A 669 92.31 -7.20 3.32
N THR A 670 91.75 -6.01 3.54
CA THR A 670 90.52 -5.58 2.88
C THR A 670 90.83 -4.61 1.74
N VAL A 671 90.37 -4.95 0.53
CA VAL A 671 90.44 -4.10 -0.68
C VAL A 671 89.01 -3.69 -1.07
N LEU A 672 88.81 -2.40 -1.33
CA LEU A 672 87.52 -1.87 -1.77
C LEU A 672 87.50 -1.71 -3.29
N VAL A 673 86.62 -2.45 -3.96
CA VAL A 673 86.47 -2.40 -5.43
C VAL A 673 85.13 -1.74 -5.78
N TYR A 674 85.19 -0.55 -6.38
CA TYR A 674 84.00 0.20 -6.78
C TYR A 674 83.61 -0.09 -8.22
N LEU A 675 82.32 -0.34 -8.46
CA LEU A 675 81.78 -0.44 -9.81
C LEU A 675 81.63 0.96 -10.39
N ARG A 676 82.52 1.34 -11.31
CA ARG A 676 82.37 2.57 -12.11
C ARG A 676 81.30 2.30 -13.18
N SER A 677 80.18 3.01 -13.10
CA SER A 677 79.22 3.00 -14.20
C SER A 677 79.87 3.61 -15.44
N ALA A 678 79.91 2.86 -16.54
CA ALA A 678 80.08 3.48 -17.85
C ALA A 678 78.91 4.46 -18.03
N GLY A 679 79.22 5.75 -18.12
CA GLY A 679 78.21 6.75 -18.43
C GLY A 679 77.64 6.50 -19.84
N PRO A 680 76.40 6.91 -20.12
CA PRO A 680 75.88 6.85 -21.48
C PRO A 680 76.81 7.63 -22.42
N ALA A 681 77.02 7.10 -23.62
CA ALA A 681 77.74 7.82 -24.67
C ALA A 681 77.07 9.20 -24.88
N ARG A 682 77.85 10.28 -24.84
CA ARG A 682 77.34 11.62 -25.12
C ARG A 682 76.78 11.64 -26.55
N PRO A 683 75.55 12.13 -26.79
CA PRO A 683 75.10 12.38 -28.15
C PRO A 683 75.97 13.48 -28.77
N ALA A 684 76.41 13.26 -30.01
CA ALA A 684 77.04 14.32 -30.80
C ALA A 684 75.96 15.30 -31.24
N VAL A 685 75.97 16.51 -30.69
CA VAL A 685 75.15 17.62 -31.17
C VAL A 685 75.98 18.45 -32.13
N ALA A 686 75.74 18.27 -33.44
CA ALA A 686 76.00 19.33 -34.41
C ALA A 686 74.77 20.25 -34.38
N GLY A 687 74.96 21.55 -34.11
CA GLY A 687 73.86 22.50 -33.99
C GLY A 687 73.50 23.15 -35.33
N TYR A 688 72.28 23.72 -35.42
CA TYR A 688 71.99 25.02 -36.05
C TYR A 688 70.54 25.47 -35.78
N GLY A 689 70.37 26.74 -35.35
CA GLY A 689 69.10 27.50 -35.35
C GLY A 689 68.15 27.25 -34.16
N GLN A 690 67.76 28.26 -33.35
CA GLN A 690 68.22 29.65 -33.20
C GLN A 690 68.61 29.90 -31.74
#